data_AF-A0A2R6G4U7-F1
#
_entry.id   AF-A0A2R6G4U7-F1
#
_cell.length_a   1.000
_cell.length_b   1.000
_cell.length_c   1.000
_cell.angle_alpha   90.00
_cell.angle_beta   90.00
_cell.angle_gamma   90.00
#
_symmetry.space_group_name_H-M   'P 1'
#
loop_
_entity.id
_entity.type
_entity.pdbx_description
1 polymer ?
#
loop_
_entity_poly.entity_id
_entity_poly.type
_entity_poly.pdbx_seq_one_letter_code
_entity_poly.pdbx_strand_id
1 'polypeptide(L)'
;PWFPRSSLVRTDLRVLDLLEAPSGARIAGPEFDPFYANSGGYGYVWFRDDASASRHLLAASEYLDVDPIETLERNARFHCETQLIDGTWPHRVWATDGSLAPGWANANVEHDEGSTEYQADQTAAVTAYLATLLRERGSSLSDEVRVEIRETLVEAVDALLADVDGNGLPSPCQNLWEDAVGQFTHTAAAYVEAFAAVGRAPVRKPLRERSAAGAETVLDGLDALWDEKQGAYGMRLADGTLDRRLDAATLELVGAFREVDALDATTLEDEHVERLADHVGLALDTLFRNPRDSEVAGLARYEGDRWRSAEQDAEKVWSVTTAMGALAAAEMGRLLADRDGDGEAYVRRAGRLYELLDEDGPLTSEAGYLAEQVFDDGTLDSATPLCWPHAIRLHVTALLEDMAVLPPATSDIEGPTERPTWTTGEKFGIATAADHDAEDPSRVWFTLTEGALTEARFPRVDVMNLRTLDFLVRARDDSGYTVRTHREDRADEDTMERRVEPTDDDALCFRHVFAESGDGRGHEWELVVEYATDPAHDAVVADIAFESANDTQYDVFAVADTSLANTGGADRGLRLGQAGHHHLVARDPSAYTGEHDQSLLVDENGEGYSVAVAMAAEDRFDWATVGVAGGDRLRSLFADGTLPETRSSVDVENVVLIGRLGSGATTEGTLALGFARSADTAAALGEADGALERGFETARADYAATWADFLGDSDLPDSVAGDEALANQYRSALMCLMAVEDKTYHGASIASPSVPWGEAVTADRSKGYGYNFVWSRDLYQVFSAFETVGALDIARQQLEYIYEYQQDENGFIPQNTYINGITRWGGEQMDNVSFPQVMAYHLAEHGIGFDDAAYDYENVRRSANYVARHGPATAQERWEEESGYSPSSIAAEIAGLVCAGTLAVEAGHEADALVWFALADHWTNNVDAWTATETGTERHDTTPYFTRITRDGDPEAGHLRTLANDGPTLDERDVIDGGFLELVRLGIYPADDGTVENSLVEVDETIRVDADPAAGFYRYNGDGYGERATGEVGAPWTVEHSGKGRLWPLLTGERAEYELLGDAGLDPTDCLRAMARFANSGRLLPEQVWDRQHETGYDWEFGEGTGAATPLAWAAAQYVRLAHGIDAGEPVETPAVVAERYRERGISEPDRSPALRVDSQFRGDQLVVSGETTGVRVAIATPVDRTIVGVADGEFEARLDIERGENQVIVAAAADEDLERAGTTVTTLRL
;
A
#
# COMPACT_ATOMS: atom_id res chain seq x y z
N PRO A 1 -0.23 -12.76 -12.09
CA PRO A 1 -0.43 -14.01 -12.86
C PRO A 1 -1.75 -14.70 -12.46
N TRP A 2 -2.57 -15.05 -13.44
CA TRP A 2 -3.83 -15.75 -13.23
C TRP A 2 -3.58 -17.24 -12.92
N PHE A 3 -4.22 -17.76 -11.87
CA PHE A 3 -4.17 -19.18 -11.52
C PHE A 3 -5.59 -19.77 -11.44
N PRO A 4 -5.82 -20.98 -11.96
CA PRO A 4 -7.01 -21.74 -11.60
C PRO A 4 -6.99 -22.04 -10.10
N ARG A 5 -8.12 -21.83 -9.39
CA ARG A 5 -8.17 -22.01 -7.92
C ARG A 5 -7.02 -21.28 -7.22
N SER A 6 -6.92 -19.97 -7.44
CA SER A 6 -5.78 -19.14 -7.07
C SER A 6 -5.43 -19.20 -5.58
N SER A 7 -6.42 -19.24 -4.68
CA SER A 7 -6.20 -19.48 -3.24
C SER A 7 -5.40 -20.77 -2.98
N LEU A 8 -5.79 -21.86 -3.64
CA LEU A 8 -5.21 -23.19 -3.50
C LEU A 8 -3.80 -23.27 -4.11
N VAL A 9 -3.62 -22.73 -5.32
CA VAL A 9 -2.32 -22.68 -6.01
C VAL A 9 -1.33 -21.82 -5.23
N ARG A 10 -1.74 -20.63 -4.77
CA ARG A 10 -0.92 -19.76 -3.92
C ARG A 10 -0.53 -20.48 -2.62
N THR A 11 -1.46 -21.21 -2.00
CA THR A 11 -1.19 -22.02 -0.80
C THR A 11 -0.15 -23.10 -1.08
N ASP A 12 -0.28 -23.86 -2.17
CA ASP A 12 0.65 -24.92 -2.52
C ASP A 12 2.06 -24.38 -2.83
N LEU A 13 2.16 -23.32 -3.64
CA LEU A 13 3.43 -22.65 -3.93
C LEU A 13 4.09 -22.11 -2.66
N ARG A 14 3.30 -21.48 -1.78
CA ARG A 14 3.80 -20.97 -0.50
C ARG A 14 4.29 -22.08 0.41
N VAL A 15 3.62 -23.23 0.47
CA VAL A 15 4.11 -24.38 1.26
C VAL A 15 5.41 -24.92 0.67
N LEU A 16 5.51 -25.06 -0.65
CA LEU A 16 6.74 -25.52 -1.31
C LEU A 16 7.92 -24.57 -1.05
N ASP A 17 7.68 -23.27 -1.04
CA ASP A 17 8.69 -22.25 -0.72
C ASP A 17 9.05 -22.26 0.78
N LEU A 18 8.07 -22.30 1.68
CA LEU A 18 8.28 -22.32 3.14
C LEU A 18 9.09 -23.53 3.63
N LEU A 19 9.00 -24.67 2.94
CA LEU A 19 9.72 -25.89 3.29
C LEU A 19 11.10 -25.99 2.61
N GLU A 20 11.44 -25.05 1.73
CA GLU A 20 12.73 -24.96 1.05
C GLU A 20 13.80 -24.32 1.94
N ALA A 21 14.98 -24.96 2.02
CA ALA A 21 16.16 -24.38 2.63
C ALA A 21 16.95 -23.54 1.62
N PRO A 22 17.85 -22.63 2.04
CA PRO A 22 18.69 -21.86 1.11
C PRO A 22 19.55 -22.69 0.14
N SER A 23 19.74 -23.98 0.42
CA SER A 23 20.38 -24.95 -0.48
C SER A 23 19.53 -25.33 -1.70
N GLY A 24 18.23 -25.02 -1.68
CA GLY A 24 17.23 -25.47 -2.64
C GLY A 24 16.51 -26.77 -2.27
N ALA A 25 16.91 -27.46 -1.19
CA ALA A 25 16.30 -28.72 -0.78
C ALA A 25 15.09 -28.50 0.14
N ARG A 26 14.02 -29.30 -0.01
CA ARG A 26 12.83 -29.21 0.83
C ARG A 26 12.78 -30.29 1.91
N ILE A 27 12.43 -29.87 3.13
CA ILE A 27 12.08 -30.84 4.18
C ILE A 27 10.70 -31.43 3.92
N ALA A 28 10.45 -32.66 4.40
CA ALA A 28 9.15 -33.30 4.23
C ALA A 28 8.03 -32.54 4.96
N GLY A 29 8.26 -32.05 6.19
CA GLY A 29 7.31 -31.20 6.90
C GLY A 29 7.88 -30.56 8.17
N PRO A 30 7.31 -29.44 8.65
CA PRO A 30 7.84 -28.68 9.78
C PRO A 30 7.34 -29.28 11.09
N GLU A 31 8.03 -30.29 11.63
CA GLU A 31 7.65 -30.92 12.90
C GLU A 31 8.50 -30.40 14.08
N PHE A 32 7.94 -29.50 14.87
CA PHE A 32 8.47 -29.13 16.19
C PHE A 32 7.67 -29.86 17.28
N ASP A 33 8.13 -31.04 17.72
CA ASP A 33 7.61 -31.70 18.92
C ASP A 33 8.43 -31.26 20.15
N PRO A 34 7.99 -30.25 20.92
CA PRO A 34 8.71 -29.82 22.11
C PRO A 34 8.75 -30.87 23.23
N PHE A 35 8.02 -31.98 23.10
CA PHE A 35 7.87 -33.01 24.13
C PHE A 35 8.41 -34.40 23.74
N TYR A 36 8.91 -34.58 22.51
CA TYR A 36 9.43 -35.86 21.97
C TYR A 36 8.50 -37.06 22.22
N ALA A 37 7.19 -36.81 22.23
CA ALA A 37 6.21 -37.81 22.67
C ALA A 37 5.83 -38.77 21.53
N ASN A 38 5.73 -38.26 20.29
CA ASN A 38 5.24 -39.04 19.15
C ASN A 38 5.86 -38.64 17.79
N SER A 39 6.93 -37.84 17.77
CA SER A 39 7.50 -37.27 16.52
C SER A 39 8.13 -38.30 15.58
N GLY A 40 7.76 -38.25 14.30
CA GLY A 40 8.32 -39.10 13.22
C GLY A 40 9.59 -38.55 12.57
N GLY A 41 9.94 -37.29 12.83
CA GLY A 41 11.20 -36.71 12.35
C GLY A 41 11.12 -36.22 10.91
N TYR A 42 10.02 -35.57 10.50
CA TYR A 42 9.81 -35.08 9.13
C TYR A 42 10.63 -33.82 8.75
N GLY A 43 11.41 -33.26 9.67
CA GLY A 43 12.28 -32.10 9.44
C GLY A 43 13.58 -32.37 8.67
N TYR A 44 13.58 -33.38 7.80
CA TYR A 44 14.71 -33.76 6.93
C TYR A 44 14.28 -33.79 5.47
N VAL A 45 15.26 -33.80 4.58
CA VAL A 45 15.04 -34.05 3.15
C VAL A 45 15.06 -35.56 2.93
N TRP A 46 13.93 -36.12 2.50
CA TRP A 46 13.90 -37.43 1.84
C TRP A 46 14.09 -37.19 0.36
N PHE A 47 15.08 -37.85 -0.25
CA PHE A 47 15.45 -37.56 -1.64
C PHE A 47 14.32 -37.85 -2.62
N ARG A 48 13.57 -38.93 -2.39
CA ARG A 48 12.35 -39.21 -3.17
C ARG A 48 11.31 -38.10 -3.04
N ASP A 49 10.96 -37.69 -1.82
CA ASP A 49 9.87 -36.74 -1.59
C ASP A 49 10.20 -35.38 -2.21
N ASP A 50 11.43 -34.91 -2.04
CA ASP A 50 11.91 -33.66 -2.62
C ASP A 50 12.03 -33.73 -4.16
N ALA A 51 12.57 -34.82 -4.71
CA ALA A 51 12.61 -35.02 -6.16
C ALA A 51 11.21 -35.14 -6.77
N SER A 52 10.29 -35.81 -6.07
CA SER A 52 8.88 -35.89 -6.45
C SER A 52 8.26 -34.50 -6.44
N ALA A 53 8.42 -33.74 -5.35
CA ALA A 53 7.87 -32.39 -5.24
C ALA A 53 8.39 -31.46 -6.35
N SER A 54 9.69 -31.47 -6.61
CA SER A 54 10.31 -30.69 -7.69
C SER A 54 9.82 -31.11 -9.08
N ARG A 55 9.59 -32.41 -9.32
CA ARG A 55 9.01 -32.89 -10.59
C ARG A 55 7.57 -32.43 -10.77
N HIS A 56 6.76 -32.46 -9.70
CA HIS A 56 5.38 -31.98 -9.75
C HIS A 56 5.31 -30.46 -9.94
N LEU A 57 6.19 -29.69 -9.30
CA LEU A 57 6.31 -28.25 -9.52
C LEU A 57 6.70 -27.94 -10.97
N LEU A 58 7.67 -28.67 -11.52
CA LEU A 58 8.07 -28.55 -12.93
C LEU A 58 6.89 -28.86 -13.87
N ALA A 59 6.16 -29.95 -13.64
CA ALA A 59 5.01 -30.32 -14.46
C ALA A 59 3.88 -29.29 -14.36
N ALA A 60 3.60 -28.78 -13.16
CA ALA A 60 2.58 -27.75 -12.96
C ALA A 60 2.94 -26.43 -13.68
N SER A 61 4.23 -26.04 -13.68
CA SER A 61 4.71 -24.83 -14.38
C SER A 61 4.57 -24.87 -15.90
N GLU A 62 4.24 -26.02 -16.49
CA GLU A 62 3.93 -26.07 -17.92
C GLU A 62 2.56 -25.45 -18.24
N TYR A 63 1.64 -25.49 -17.28
CA TYR A 63 0.25 -25.04 -17.43
C TYR A 63 -0.06 -23.80 -16.60
N LEU A 64 0.74 -23.55 -15.54
CA LEU A 64 0.65 -22.37 -14.70
C LEU A 64 1.72 -21.36 -15.13
N ASP A 65 1.37 -20.06 -15.12
CA ASP A 65 2.31 -18.96 -15.40
C ASP A 65 3.24 -18.71 -14.20
N VAL A 66 4.04 -19.73 -13.86
CA VAL A 66 5.03 -19.74 -12.79
C VAL A 66 6.38 -20.09 -13.40
N ASP A 67 7.43 -19.33 -13.07
CA ASP A 67 8.81 -19.65 -13.46
C ASP A 67 9.59 -20.24 -12.27
N PRO A 68 9.64 -21.58 -12.09
CA PRO A 68 10.33 -22.20 -10.97
C PRO A 68 11.84 -22.40 -11.21
N ILE A 69 12.41 -21.85 -12.29
CA ILE A 69 13.74 -22.27 -12.77
C ILE A 69 14.86 -22.01 -11.77
N GLU A 70 14.88 -20.85 -11.12
CA GLU A 70 15.93 -20.55 -10.14
C GLU A 70 15.93 -21.56 -8.99
N THR A 71 14.74 -21.84 -8.47
CA THR A 71 14.50 -22.81 -7.41
C THR A 71 14.87 -24.23 -7.83
N LEU A 72 14.43 -24.67 -9.01
CA LEU A 72 14.74 -26.00 -9.53
C LEU A 72 16.25 -26.16 -9.84
N GLU A 73 16.94 -25.10 -10.26
CA GLU A 73 18.39 -25.15 -10.46
C GLU A 73 19.14 -25.34 -9.14
N ARG A 74 18.79 -24.58 -8.08
CA ARG A 74 19.37 -24.77 -6.73
C ARG A 74 19.13 -26.19 -6.23
N ASN A 75 17.89 -26.66 -6.34
CA ASN A 75 17.49 -28.00 -5.94
C ASN A 75 18.29 -29.07 -6.71
N ALA A 76 18.39 -28.97 -8.05
CA ALA A 76 19.14 -29.91 -8.85
C ALA A 76 20.63 -29.97 -8.48
N ARG A 77 21.24 -28.81 -8.19
CA ARG A 77 22.62 -28.76 -7.67
C ARG A 77 22.74 -29.50 -6.35
N PHE A 78 21.82 -29.29 -5.41
CA PHE A 78 21.81 -30.02 -4.14
C PHE A 78 21.76 -31.54 -4.33
N HIS A 79 20.90 -32.04 -5.23
CA HIS A 79 20.84 -33.47 -5.57
C HIS A 79 22.15 -33.98 -6.17
N CYS A 80 22.77 -33.23 -7.08
CA CYS A 80 24.07 -33.58 -7.66
C CYS A 80 25.20 -33.63 -6.61
N GLU A 81 25.26 -32.66 -5.70
CA GLU A 81 26.31 -32.55 -4.68
C GLU A 81 26.21 -33.62 -3.58
N THR A 82 25.02 -34.16 -3.34
CA THR A 82 24.74 -35.13 -2.28
C THR A 82 24.73 -36.58 -2.73
N GLN A 83 24.96 -36.84 -4.03
CA GLN A 83 25.09 -38.21 -4.55
C GLN A 83 26.27 -38.92 -3.89
N LEU A 84 26.05 -40.16 -3.43
CA LEU A 84 27.09 -41.00 -2.87
C LEU A 84 28.03 -41.51 -3.97
N ILE A 85 29.23 -41.95 -3.56
CA ILE A 85 30.27 -42.42 -4.49
C ILE A 85 29.86 -43.68 -5.29
N ASP A 86 28.84 -44.40 -4.83
CA ASP A 86 28.27 -45.57 -5.50
C ASP A 86 27.13 -45.21 -6.46
N GLY A 87 26.85 -43.91 -6.66
CA GLY A 87 25.80 -43.41 -7.54
C GLY A 87 24.41 -43.33 -6.90
N THR A 88 24.26 -43.75 -5.64
CA THR A 88 22.97 -43.76 -4.92
C THR A 88 22.80 -42.53 -4.02
N TRP A 89 21.60 -42.34 -3.49
CA TRP A 89 21.31 -41.34 -2.45
C TRP A 89 20.96 -42.02 -1.12
N PRO A 90 21.34 -41.43 0.04
CA PRO A 90 21.02 -41.99 1.35
C PRO A 90 19.53 -41.82 1.69
N HIS A 91 19.07 -42.43 2.78
CA HIS A 91 17.66 -42.37 3.22
C HIS A 91 17.14 -40.94 3.39
N ARG A 92 17.91 -40.09 4.09
CA ARG A 92 17.58 -38.68 4.32
C ARG A 92 18.79 -37.85 4.77
N VAL A 93 18.74 -36.54 4.51
CA VAL A 93 19.80 -35.57 4.83
C VAL A 93 19.25 -34.30 5.47
N TRP A 94 20.12 -33.51 6.08
CA TRP A 94 19.81 -32.15 6.52
C TRP A 94 19.67 -31.22 5.32
N ALA A 95 18.57 -30.48 5.25
CA ALA A 95 18.29 -29.57 4.14
C ALA A 95 19.36 -28.48 4.01
N THR A 96 19.96 -28.01 5.11
CA THR A 96 20.89 -26.88 5.10
C THR A 96 22.20 -27.14 4.38
N ASP A 97 22.72 -28.37 4.45
CA ASP A 97 24.09 -28.68 3.99
C ASP A 97 24.24 -30.06 3.34
N GLY A 98 23.16 -30.83 3.21
CA GLY A 98 23.18 -32.16 2.60
C GLY A 98 23.90 -33.21 3.46
N SER A 99 24.25 -32.90 4.71
CA SER A 99 24.88 -33.88 5.60
C SER A 99 23.90 -34.97 6.00
N LEU A 100 24.40 -36.19 6.16
CA LEU A 100 23.59 -37.37 6.51
C LEU A 100 22.78 -37.12 7.80
N ALA A 101 21.46 -37.26 7.70
CA ALA A 101 20.55 -37.18 8.83
C ALA A 101 20.35 -38.57 9.47
N PRO A 102 19.91 -38.65 10.75
CA PRO A 102 19.63 -39.94 11.38
C PRO A 102 18.59 -40.71 10.56
N GLY A 103 18.88 -41.90 10.05
CA GLY A 103 17.94 -42.72 9.26
C GLY A 103 18.19 -44.21 9.49
N TRP A 104 17.26 -45.06 9.08
CA TRP A 104 17.35 -46.52 9.28
C TRP A 104 17.45 -47.32 7.98
N ALA A 105 17.18 -46.72 6.82
CA ALA A 105 17.35 -47.34 5.50
C ALA A 105 18.72 -47.01 4.87
N ASN A 106 19.80 -47.16 5.63
CA ASN A 106 21.14 -46.66 5.28
C ASN A 106 22.14 -47.75 4.85
N ALA A 107 21.70 -48.92 4.36
CA ALA A 107 22.60 -50.03 4.01
C ALA A 107 23.77 -49.63 3.07
N ASN A 108 23.52 -48.78 2.07
CA ASN A 108 24.57 -48.29 1.15
C ASN A 108 25.59 -47.38 1.85
N VAL A 109 25.11 -46.52 2.75
CA VAL A 109 25.95 -45.63 3.57
C VAL A 109 26.80 -46.43 4.57
N GLU A 110 26.23 -47.50 5.13
CA GLU A 110 26.92 -48.40 6.05
C GLU A 110 27.85 -49.39 5.33
N HIS A 111 27.81 -49.42 3.98
CA HIS A 111 28.52 -50.36 3.13
C HIS A 111 28.24 -51.83 3.50
N ASP A 112 26.99 -52.15 3.87
CA ASP A 112 26.54 -53.50 4.16
C ASP A 112 25.81 -54.11 2.95
N GLU A 113 26.58 -54.66 2.01
CA GLU A 113 26.09 -55.33 0.78
C GLU A 113 25.12 -56.50 1.07
N GLY A 114 25.04 -56.99 2.31
CA GLY A 114 24.12 -58.06 2.71
C GLY A 114 22.80 -57.57 3.31
N SER A 115 22.67 -56.27 3.57
CA SER A 115 21.48 -55.68 4.15
C SER A 115 20.47 -55.28 3.07
N THR A 116 19.19 -55.43 3.40
CA THR A 116 18.06 -55.00 2.56
C THR A 116 17.43 -53.72 3.09
N GLU A 117 18.04 -53.11 4.13
CA GLU A 117 17.60 -51.88 4.77
C GLU A 117 18.07 -50.66 3.97
N TYR A 118 17.52 -50.52 2.77
CA TYR A 118 17.72 -49.40 1.86
C TYR A 118 16.45 -49.21 1.01
N GLN A 119 16.13 -47.96 0.65
CA GLN A 119 14.99 -47.59 -0.19
C GLN A 119 15.46 -47.28 -1.61
N ALA A 120 15.32 -48.28 -2.49
CA ALA A 120 15.81 -48.22 -3.87
C ALA A 120 15.06 -47.18 -4.74
N ASP A 121 13.81 -46.91 -4.42
CA ASP A 121 12.95 -45.91 -5.05
C ASP A 121 13.51 -44.49 -4.96
N GLN A 122 14.32 -44.18 -3.94
CA GLN A 122 14.91 -42.83 -3.80
C GLN A 122 15.86 -42.48 -4.95
N THR A 123 16.80 -43.37 -5.23
CA THR A 123 17.75 -43.15 -6.33
C THR A 123 17.03 -43.08 -7.67
N ALA A 124 15.99 -43.88 -7.85
CA ALA A 124 15.18 -43.86 -9.06
C ALA A 124 14.42 -42.53 -9.22
N ALA A 125 13.76 -42.04 -8.17
CA ALA A 125 13.01 -40.78 -8.19
C ALA A 125 13.90 -39.56 -8.50
N VAL A 126 15.08 -39.46 -7.86
CA VAL A 126 16.06 -38.38 -8.16
C VAL A 126 16.54 -38.48 -9.60
N THR A 127 16.84 -39.69 -10.08
CA THR A 127 17.27 -39.92 -11.47
C THR A 127 16.20 -39.47 -12.47
N ALA A 128 14.94 -39.81 -12.23
CA ALA A 128 13.81 -39.40 -13.08
C ALA A 128 13.66 -37.88 -13.11
N TYR A 129 13.71 -37.22 -11.94
CA TYR A 129 13.62 -35.76 -11.82
C TYR A 129 14.74 -35.04 -12.58
N LEU A 130 16.00 -35.38 -12.32
CA LEU A 130 17.15 -34.72 -12.95
C LEU A 130 17.14 -34.92 -14.48
N ALA A 131 16.77 -36.10 -14.96
CA ALA A 131 16.64 -36.38 -16.39
C ALA A 131 15.52 -35.56 -17.05
N THR A 132 14.39 -35.41 -16.36
CA THR A 132 13.23 -34.64 -16.81
C THR A 132 13.54 -33.14 -16.86
N LEU A 133 14.12 -32.59 -15.79
CA LEU A 133 14.54 -31.20 -15.72
C LEU A 133 15.55 -30.86 -16.84
N LEU A 134 16.54 -31.71 -17.05
CA LEU A 134 17.52 -31.54 -18.12
C LEU A 134 16.88 -31.57 -19.52
N ARG A 135 15.85 -32.41 -19.71
CA ARG A 135 15.10 -32.54 -20.97
C ARG A 135 14.25 -31.31 -21.25
N GLU A 136 13.48 -30.86 -20.27
CA GLU A 136 12.42 -29.86 -20.47
C GLU A 136 12.89 -28.42 -20.27
N ARG A 137 13.89 -28.21 -19.41
CA ARG A 137 14.37 -26.86 -19.05
C ARG A 137 15.88 -26.72 -19.14
N GLY A 138 16.59 -27.70 -19.71
CA GLY A 138 18.05 -27.66 -19.83
C GLY A 138 18.61 -26.43 -20.55
N SER A 139 17.87 -25.75 -21.44
CA SER A 139 18.34 -24.49 -22.04
C SER A 139 18.42 -23.32 -21.05
N SER A 140 17.60 -23.35 -20.00
CA SER A 140 17.47 -22.31 -18.99
C SER A 140 18.42 -22.53 -17.80
N LEU A 141 18.95 -23.74 -17.62
CA LEU A 141 19.93 -24.06 -16.59
C LEU A 141 21.34 -23.55 -16.94
N SER A 142 22.13 -23.21 -15.92
CA SER A 142 23.55 -22.91 -16.08
C SER A 142 24.34 -24.06 -16.71
N ASP A 143 25.43 -23.71 -17.43
CA ASP A 143 26.33 -24.70 -18.03
C ASP A 143 26.91 -25.69 -17.02
N GLU A 144 27.21 -25.21 -15.81
CA GLU A 144 27.78 -25.99 -14.71
C GLU A 144 26.80 -27.06 -14.25
N VAL A 145 25.58 -26.68 -13.88
CA VAL A 145 24.54 -27.61 -13.39
C VAL A 145 24.17 -28.62 -14.48
N ARG A 146 24.11 -28.20 -15.75
CA ARG A 146 23.89 -29.13 -16.86
C ARG A 146 24.97 -30.19 -17.01
N VAL A 147 26.22 -29.89 -16.66
CA VAL A 147 27.32 -30.85 -16.72
C VAL A 147 27.20 -31.79 -15.53
N GLU A 148 27.01 -31.25 -14.32
CA GLU A 148 26.80 -32.02 -13.09
C GLU A 148 25.67 -33.02 -13.24
N ILE A 149 24.48 -32.59 -13.68
CA ILE A 149 23.34 -33.49 -13.91
C ILE A 149 23.73 -34.64 -14.85
N ARG A 150 24.42 -34.38 -15.96
CA ARG A 150 24.79 -35.43 -16.92
C ARG A 150 25.79 -36.43 -16.34
N GLU A 151 26.66 -36.01 -15.44
CA GLU A 151 27.62 -36.89 -14.76
C GLU A 151 26.91 -37.70 -13.67
N THR A 152 26.10 -37.05 -12.85
CA THR A 152 25.24 -37.67 -11.82
C THR A 152 24.34 -38.76 -12.41
N LEU A 153 23.72 -38.52 -13.56
CA LEU A 153 22.86 -39.50 -14.24
C LEU A 153 23.61 -40.74 -14.73
N VAL A 154 24.92 -40.65 -15.03
CA VAL A 154 25.70 -41.83 -15.44
C VAL A 154 25.86 -42.79 -14.26
N GLU A 155 26.31 -42.26 -13.12
CA GLU A 155 26.56 -43.06 -11.91
C GLU A 155 25.24 -43.61 -11.36
N ALA A 156 24.17 -42.82 -11.38
CA ALA A 156 22.85 -43.26 -10.92
C ALA A 156 22.30 -44.42 -11.76
N VAL A 157 22.40 -44.34 -13.10
CA VAL A 157 21.96 -45.44 -13.99
C VAL A 157 22.83 -46.68 -13.80
N ASP A 158 24.14 -46.52 -13.59
CA ASP A 158 25.03 -47.66 -13.31
C ASP A 158 24.63 -48.35 -11.99
N ALA A 159 24.28 -47.58 -10.96
CA ALA A 159 23.79 -48.10 -9.68
C ALA A 159 22.44 -48.83 -9.83
N LEU A 160 21.46 -48.20 -10.49
CA LEU A 160 20.14 -48.81 -10.72
C LEU A 160 20.24 -50.11 -11.53
N LEU A 161 21.07 -50.15 -12.58
CA LEU A 161 21.28 -51.37 -13.38
C LEU A 161 21.97 -52.48 -12.60
N ALA A 162 22.86 -52.14 -11.67
CA ALA A 162 23.53 -53.11 -10.82
C ALA A 162 22.58 -53.75 -9.80
N ASP A 163 21.52 -53.04 -9.42
CA ASP A 163 20.51 -53.48 -8.46
C ASP A 163 19.40 -54.35 -9.06
N VAL A 164 19.21 -54.35 -10.39
CA VAL A 164 18.21 -55.21 -11.06
C VAL A 164 18.61 -56.69 -10.95
N ASP A 165 17.75 -57.49 -10.31
CA ASP A 165 17.96 -58.92 -10.09
C ASP A 165 17.63 -59.75 -11.36
N GLY A 166 17.99 -61.03 -11.37
CA GLY A 166 17.85 -61.91 -12.54
C GLY A 166 16.42 -62.20 -13.00
N ASN A 167 15.40 -61.78 -12.23
CA ASN A 167 14.00 -61.83 -12.63
C ASN A 167 13.51 -60.51 -13.28
N GLY A 168 14.40 -59.53 -13.47
CA GLY A 168 14.08 -58.24 -14.06
C GLY A 168 13.56 -57.20 -13.06
N LEU A 169 13.28 -57.57 -11.81
CA LEU A 169 12.83 -56.64 -10.78
C LEU A 169 14.02 -56.04 -10.00
N PRO A 170 13.88 -54.85 -9.39
CA PRO A 170 14.85 -54.33 -8.42
C PRO A 170 15.09 -55.34 -7.30
N SER A 171 16.28 -55.34 -6.70
CA SER A 171 16.61 -56.26 -5.61
C SER A 171 15.71 -56.03 -4.38
N PRO A 172 15.55 -57.03 -3.49
CA PRO A 172 14.77 -56.85 -2.28
C PRO A 172 15.26 -55.67 -1.43
N CYS A 173 14.37 -54.70 -1.21
CA CYS A 173 14.64 -53.43 -0.52
C CYS A 173 13.49 -53.11 0.45
N GLN A 174 13.59 -52.02 1.21
CA GLN A 174 12.46 -51.47 1.97
C GLN A 174 11.50 -50.73 1.04
N ASN A 175 10.20 -50.78 1.34
CA ASN A 175 9.20 -49.98 0.61
C ASN A 175 9.25 -48.49 0.96
N LEU A 176 8.54 -47.71 0.14
CA LEU A 176 8.12 -46.34 0.36
C LEU A 176 7.67 -46.05 1.81
N TRP A 177 6.85 -46.94 2.37
CA TRP A 177 6.24 -46.79 3.70
C TRP A 177 7.12 -47.24 4.86
N GLU A 178 8.32 -47.77 4.57
CA GLU A 178 9.35 -48.13 5.55
C GLU A 178 8.95 -49.22 6.55
N ASP A 179 7.96 -50.05 6.20
CA ASP A 179 7.37 -51.06 7.09
C ASP A 179 7.55 -52.50 6.61
N ALA A 180 8.12 -52.70 5.42
CA ALA A 180 8.22 -54.03 4.83
C ALA A 180 9.40 -54.16 3.83
N VAL A 181 9.98 -55.37 3.71
CA VAL A 181 11.07 -55.69 2.77
C VAL A 181 10.64 -56.66 1.66
N GLY A 182 10.99 -56.38 0.40
CA GLY A 182 10.70 -57.26 -0.74
C GLY A 182 11.02 -56.60 -2.08
N GLN A 183 10.63 -57.25 -3.18
CA GLN A 183 10.69 -56.64 -4.52
C GLN A 183 9.30 -56.02 -4.80
N PHE A 184 9.18 -54.71 -4.66
CA PHE A 184 7.89 -54.02 -4.70
C PHE A 184 7.51 -53.53 -6.09
N THR A 185 6.21 -53.49 -6.36
CA THR A 185 5.65 -52.93 -7.60
C THR A 185 5.93 -51.44 -7.75
N HIS A 186 5.81 -50.64 -6.67
CA HIS A 186 6.11 -49.20 -6.74
C HIS A 186 7.61 -48.95 -7.02
N THR A 187 8.51 -49.70 -6.39
CA THR A 187 9.96 -49.57 -6.66
C THR A 187 10.28 -49.91 -8.11
N ALA A 188 9.67 -50.96 -8.66
CA ALA A 188 9.80 -51.30 -10.07
C ALA A 188 9.25 -50.19 -10.98
N ALA A 189 8.11 -49.57 -10.63
CA ALA A 189 7.56 -48.41 -11.34
C ALA A 189 8.55 -47.23 -11.36
N ALA A 190 9.12 -46.86 -10.21
CA ALA A 190 10.12 -45.81 -10.10
C ALA A 190 11.37 -46.09 -10.97
N TYR A 191 11.84 -47.34 -11.01
CA TYR A 191 12.97 -47.75 -11.87
C TYR A 191 12.63 -47.61 -13.35
N VAL A 192 11.45 -48.08 -13.77
CA VAL A 192 10.96 -47.94 -15.16
C VAL A 192 10.91 -46.47 -15.55
N GLU A 193 10.34 -45.62 -14.70
CA GLU A 193 10.24 -44.18 -14.94
C GLU A 193 11.63 -43.52 -15.04
N ALA A 194 12.55 -43.82 -14.12
CA ALA A 194 13.90 -43.30 -14.13
C ALA A 194 14.66 -43.66 -15.41
N PHE A 195 14.63 -44.93 -15.79
CA PHE A 195 15.28 -45.40 -17.01
C PHE A 195 14.67 -44.81 -18.27
N ALA A 196 13.34 -44.70 -18.35
CA ALA A 196 12.65 -44.10 -19.48
C ALA A 196 12.95 -42.59 -19.60
N ALA A 197 12.92 -41.86 -18.48
CA ALA A 197 13.26 -40.44 -18.42
C ALA A 197 14.69 -40.17 -18.91
N VAL A 198 15.68 -40.96 -18.45
CA VAL A 198 17.08 -40.86 -18.94
C VAL A 198 17.18 -41.27 -20.42
N GLY A 199 16.41 -42.27 -20.85
CA GLY A 199 16.30 -42.67 -22.25
C GLY A 199 15.87 -41.52 -23.16
N ARG A 200 15.04 -40.61 -22.67
CA ARG A 200 14.54 -39.41 -23.39
C ARG A 200 15.41 -38.16 -23.20
N ALA A 201 16.24 -38.12 -22.16
CA ALA A 201 17.06 -36.96 -21.83
C ALA A 201 18.20 -36.67 -22.84
N PRO A 202 18.67 -35.42 -22.95
CA PRO A 202 19.76 -35.02 -23.86
C PRO A 202 21.15 -35.41 -23.32
N VAL A 203 21.34 -36.72 -23.09
CA VAL A 203 22.58 -37.35 -22.62
C VAL A 203 23.35 -38.04 -23.76
N ARG A 204 24.49 -38.68 -23.47
CA ARG A 204 25.26 -39.40 -24.51
C ARG A 204 24.50 -40.66 -24.96
N LYS A 205 24.59 -40.98 -26.25
CA LYS A 205 23.90 -42.12 -26.86
C LYS A 205 24.04 -43.46 -26.10
N PRO A 206 25.23 -43.87 -25.60
CA PRO A 206 25.35 -45.12 -24.85
C PRO A 206 24.55 -45.16 -23.55
N LEU A 207 24.39 -44.02 -22.86
CA LEU A 207 23.59 -43.94 -21.65
C LEU A 207 22.10 -44.09 -21.96
N ARG A 208 21.62 -43.41 -23.03
CA ARG A 208 20.22 -43.56 -23.49
C ARG A 208 19.88 -45.00 -23.85
N GLU A 209 20.73 -45.67 -24.63
CA GLU A 209 20.48 -47.05 -25.08
C GLU A 209 20.47 -48.05 -23.91
N ARG A 210 21.40 -47.89 -22.95
CA ARG A 210 21.43 -48.74 -21.75
C ARG A 210 20.24 -48.48 -20.82
N SER A 211 19.83 -47.22 -20.68
CA SER A 211 18.66 -46.86 -19.87
C SER A 211 17.39 -47.41 -20.49
N ALA A 212 17.18 -47.24 -21.81
CA ALA A 212 16.02 -47.82 -22.50
C ALA A 212 15.94 -49.35 -22.34
N ALA A 213 17.07 -50.06 -22.45
CA ALA A 213 17.11 -51.50 -22.20
C ALA A 213 16.81 -51.86 -20.73
N GLY A 214 17.23 -51.01 -19.79
CA GLY A 214 16.87 -51.12 -18.37
C GLY A 214 15.36 -50.97 -18.15
N ALA A 215 14.73 -49.96 -18.75
CA ALA A 215 13.28 -49.74 -18.69
C ALA A 215 12.51 -50.97 -19.22
N GLU A 216 12.90 -51.50 -20.39
CA GLU A 216 12.30 -52.72 -20.96
C GLU A 216 12.47 -53.92 -20.04
N THR A 217 13.67 -54.12 -19.46
CA THR A 217 13.95 -55.24 -18.55
C THR A 217 13.07 -55.21 -17.29
N VAL A 218 12.89 -54.02 -16.69
CA VAL A 218 12.08 -53.87 -15.47
C VAL A 218 10.59 -53.92 -15.79
N LEU A 219 10.16 -53.35 -16.92
CA LEU A 219 8.79 -53.45 -17.42
C LEU A 219 8.38 -54.92 -17.63
N ASP A 220 9.22 -55.72 -18.28
CA ASP A 220 9.01 -57.17 -18.43
C ASP A 220 8.97 -57.88 -17.06
N GLY A 221 9.78 -57.42 -16.10
CA GLY A 221 9.81 -57.95 -14.73
C GLY A 221 8.47 -57.80 -13.99
N LEU A 222 7.68 -56.76 -14.31
CA LEU A 222 6.37 -56.52 -13.68
C LEU A 222 5.37 -57.67 -13.93
N ASP A 223 5.56 -58.51 -14.94
CA ASP A 223 4.75 -59.72 -15.15
C ASP A 223 4.76 -60.66 -13.93
N ALA A 224 5.86 -60.68 -13.16
CA ALA A 224 5.95 -61.49 -11.95
C ALA A 224 5.08 -60.96 -10.80
N LEU A 225 4.65 -59.70 -10.88
CA LEU A 225 3.84 -59.01 -9.88
C LEU A 225 2.35 -58.95 -10.26
N TRP A 226 1.98 -59.31 -11.49
CA TRP A 226 0.61 -59.36 -11.96
C TRP A 226 -0.14 -60.62 -11.46
N ASP A 227 -1.32 -60.45 -10.85
CA ASP A 227 -2.22 -61.56 -10.54
C ASP A 227 -3.43 -61.57 -11.49
N GLU A 228 -3.40 -62.48 -12.48
CA GLU A 228 -4.47 -62.66 -13.48
C GLU A 228 -5.87 -62.92 -12.90
N LYS A 229 -5.99 -63.44 -11.67
CA LYS A 229 -7.31 -63.67 -11.07
C LYS A 229 -7.87 -62.43 -10.39
N GLN A 230 -6.97 -61.59 -9.88
CA GLN A 230 -7.34 -60.34 -9.23
C GLN A 230 -7.51 -59.22 -10.26
N GLY A 231 -6.77 -59.27 -11.36
CA GLY A 231 -6.72 -58.19 -12.35
C GLY A 231 -5.95 -56.98 -11.84
N ALA A 232 -4.90 -57.20 -11.05
CA ALA A 232 -4.09 -56.14 -10.48
C ALA A 232 -2.67 -56.60 -10.18
N TYR A 233 -1.75 -55.63 -10.07
CA TYR A 233 -0.41 -55.86 -9.55
C TYR A 233 -0.46 -55.95 -8.02
N GLY A 234 0.13 -57.00 -7.47
CA GLY A 234 0.27 -57.14 -6.01
C GLY A 234 1.30 -56.14 -5.45
N MET A 235 1.32 -55.95 -4.13
CA MET A 235 2.24 -55.04 -3.44
C MET A 235 3.72 -55.39 -3.73
N ARG A 236 4.08 -56.69 -3.66
CA ARG A 236 5.48 -57.16 -3.78
C ARG A 236 5.61 -58.66 -4.00
N LEU A 237 6.81 -59.09 -4.36
CA LEU A 237 7.33 -60.44 -4.07
C LEU A 237 8.04 -60.45 -2.71
N ALA A 238 7.52 -61.22 -1.77
CA ALA A 238 8.16 -61.53 -0.50
C ALA A 238 8.71 -62.96 -0.56
N ASP A 239 10.03 -63.12 -0.56
CA ASP A 239 10.71 -64.42 -0.73
C ASP A 239 10.20 -65.21 -1.94
N GLY A 240 9.97 -64.51 -3.06
CA GLY A 240 9.44 -65.08 -4.32
C GLY A 240 7.96 -65.44 -4.28
N THR A 241 7.23 -65.07 -3.22
CA THR A 241 5.77 -65.25 -3.12
C THR A 241 5.06 -63.90 -3.30
N LEU A 242 4.08 -63.86 -4.20
CA LEU A 242 3.29 -62.65 -4.46
C LEU A 242 2.37 -62.30 -3.27
N ASP A 243 2.62 -61.13 -2.68
CA ASP A 243 1.73 -60.45 -1.76
C ASP A 243 0.65 -59.70 -2.57
N ARG A 244 -0.58 -60.19 -2.50
CA ARG A 244 -1.72 -59.76 -3.32
C ARG A 244 -2.40 -58.48 -2.82
N ARG A 245 -1.95 -57.93 -1.69
CA ARG A 245 -2.53 -56.71 -1.14
C ARG A 245 -2.35 -55.57 -2.15
N LEU A 246 -3.39 -54.76 -2.30
CA LEU A 246 -3.33 -53.51 -3.06
C LEU A 246 -2.68 -52.42 -2.20
N ASP A 247 -1.87 -51.59 -2.86
CA ASP A 247 -1.08 -50.53 -2.25
C ASP A 247 -1.14 -49.29 -3.14
N ALA A 248 -1.49 -48.13 -2.58
CA ALA A 248 -1.61 -46.87 -3.29
C ALA A 248 -0.28 -46.43 -3.93
N ALA A 249 0.87 -46.84 -3.38
CA ALA A 249 2.18 -46.58 -3.99
C ALA A 249 2.30 -47.18 -5.40
N THR A 250 1.54 -48.23 -5.72
CA THR A 250 1.55 -48.85 -7.06
C THR A 250 0.88 -47.99 -8.13
N LEU A 251 0.18 -46.91 -7.75
CA LEU A 251 -0.38 -45.94 -8.68
C LEU A 251 0.70 -45.18 -9.47
N GLU A 252 1.95 -45.16 -8.98
CA GLU A 252 3.12 -44.64 -9.70
C GLU A 252 3.39 -45.36 -11.04
N LEU A 253 2.83 -46.56 -11.24
CA LEU A 253 2.88 -47.25 -12.53
C LEU A 253 2.33 -46.41 -13.68
N VAL A 254 1.36 -45.52 -13.43
CA VAL A 254 0.78 -44.66 -14.47
C VAL A 254 1.83 -43.72 -15.04
N GLY A 255 2.56 -43.00 -14.19
CA GLY A 255 3.66 -42.12 -14.61
C GLY A 255 4.76 -42.90 -15.34
N ALA A 256 5.16 -44.06 -14.79
CA ALA A 256 6.16 -44.92 -15.39
C ALA A 256 5.78 -45.38 -16.81
N PHE A 257 4.54 -45.83 -17.00
CA PHE A 257 4.06 -46.32 -18.30
C PHE A 257 3.92 -45.18 -19.30
N ARG A 258 3.52 -43.97 -18.86
CA ARG A 258 3.50 -42.77 -19.71
C ARG A 258 4.91 -42.39 -20.19
N GLU A 259 5.90 -42.45 -19.31
CA GLU A 259 7.29 -42.17 -19.70
C GLU A 259 7.84 -43.21 -20.69
N VAL A 260 7.48 -44.50 -20.52
CA VAL A 260 7.83 -45.56 -21.48
C VAL A 260 7.11 -45.37 -22.81
N ASP A 261 5.82 -45.02 -22.80
CA ASP A 261 5.05 -44.79 -24.02
C ASP A 261 5.66 -43.68 -24.89
N ALA A 262 6.23 -42.66 -24.25
CA ALA A 262 6.92 -41.57 -24.92
C ALA A 262 8.38 -41.88 -25.32
N LEU A 263 8.86 -43.11 -25.09
CA LEU A 263 10.23 -43.54 -25.41
C LEU A 263 10.30 -44.26 -26.76
N ASP A 264 10.91 -43.64 -27.78
CA ASP A 264 11.02 -44.19 -29.14
C ASP A 264 11.63 -45.61 -29.25
N ALA A 265 12.44 -46.01 -28.26
CA ALA A 265 13.23 -47.25 -28.29
C ALA A 265 12.47 -48.48 -27.77
N THR A 266 11.35 -48.29 -27.08
CA THR A 266 10.55 -49.33 -26.43
C THR A 266 9.09 -49.15 -26.84
N THR A 267 8.31 -50.22 -26.96
CA THR A 267 6.90 -50.13 -27.32
C THR A 267 6.04 -50.62 -26.17
N LEU A 268 5.15 -49.75 -25.67
CA LEU A 268 4.18 -50.14 -24.64
C LEU A 268 2.98 -50.83 -25.30
N GLU A 269 2.97 -52.17 -25.24
CA GLU A 269 1.88 -52.99 -25.79
C GLU A 269 0.52 -52.70 -25.15
N ASP A 270 -0.57 -52.87 -25.91
CA ASP A 270 -1.95 -52.62 -25.46
C ASP A 270 -2.32 -53.43 -24.20
N GLU A 271 -1.81 -54.67 -24.08
CA GLU A 271 -2.02 -55.53 -22.90
C GLU A 271 -1.49 -54.88 -21.62
N HIS A 272 -0.37 -54.15 -21.68
CA HIS A 272 0.16 -53.42 -20.52
C HIS A 272 -0.78 -52.30 -20.09
N VAL A 273 -1.33 -51.56 -21.04
CA VAL A 273 -2.26 -50.44 -20.77
C VAL A 273 -3.58 -50.95 -20.22
N GLU A 274 -4.10 -52.06 -20.76
CA GLU A 274 -5.30 -52.73 -20.24
C GLU A 274 -5.09 -53.20 -18.79
N ARG A 275 -3.99 -53.89 -18.50
CA ARG A 275 -3.64 -54.33 -17.14
C ARG A 275 -3.48 -53.16 -16.17
N LEU A 276 -2.84 -52.08 -16.63
CA LEU A 276 -2.68 -50.87 -15.83
C LEU A 276 -4.03 -50.21 -15.52
N ALA A 277 -4.92 -50.09 -16.51
CA ALA A 277 -6.26 -49.55 -16.29
C ALA A 277 -7.04 -50.38 -15.27
N ASP A 278 -7.08 -51.70 -15.44
CA ASP A 278 -7.74 -52.63 -14.51
C ASP A 278 -7.18 -52.50 -13.08
N HIS A 279 -5.84 -52.39 -12.96
CA HIS A 279 -5.16 -52.17 -11.70
C HIS A 279 -5.54 -50.85 -11.03
N VAL A 280 -5.48 -49.73 -11.76
CA VAL A 280 -5.84 -48.39 -11.25
C VAL A 280 -7.30 -48.39 -10.79
N GLY A 281 -8.22 -48.91 -11.59
CA GLY A 281 -9.63 -49.01 -11.22
C GLY A 281 -9.82 -49.80 -9.93
N LEU A 282 -9.20 -50.99 -9.83
CA LEU A 282 -9.35 -51.84 -8.66
C LEU A 282 -8.69 -51.24 -7.40
N ALA A 283 -7.52 -50.61 -7.53
CA ALA A 283 -6.83 -49.95 -6.43
C ALA A 283 -7.65 -48.76 -5.89
N LEU A 284 -8.16 -47.89 -6.78
CA LEU A 284 -8.99 -46.75 -6.40
C LEU A 284 -10.34 -47.15 -5.80
N ASP A 285 -10.89 -48.31 -6.14
CA ASP A 285 -12.13 -48.81 -5.56
C ASP A 285 -11.90 -49.49 -4.21
N THR A 286 -10.83 -50.28 -4.09
CA THR A 286 -10.57 -51.09 -2.90
C THR A 286 -9.98 -50.28 -1.76
N LEU A 287 -9.08 -49.34 -2.07
CA LEU A 287 -8.42 -48.51 -1.05
C LEU A 287 -9.26 -47.30 -0.63
N PHE A 288 -10.35 -47.00 -1.33
CA PHE A 288 -11.22 -45.88 -0.98
C PHE A 288 -12.02 -46.14 0.29
N ARG A 289 -11.90 -45.19 1.21
CA ARG A 289 -12.49 -45.19 2.53
C ARG A 289 -13.45 -44.01 2.64
N ASN A 290 -14.62 -44.28 3.21
CA ASN A 290 -15.65 -43.30 3.55
C ASN A 290 -16.34 -43.79 4.84
N PRO A 291 -15.74 -43.51 6.02
CA PRO A 291 -16.23 -43.95 7.31
C PRO A 291 -17.65 -43.43 7.58
N ARG A 292 -18.44 -44.21 8.33
CA ARG A 292 -19.81 -43.80 8.68
C ARG A 292 -19.78 -42.73 9.75
N ASP A 293 -20.69 -41.77 9.64
CA ASP A 293 -20.81 -40.65 10.58
C ASP A 293 -19.54 -39.78 10.65
N SER A 294 -18.81 -39.69 9.52
CA SER A 294 -17.61 -38.87 9.30
C SER A 294 -17.74 -38.09 8.00
N GLU A 295 -17.11 -36.92 7.94
CA GLU A 295 -16.93 -36.16 6.69
C GLU A 295 -15.66 -36.57 5.94
N VAL A 296 -14.77 -37.35 6.56
CA VAL A 296 -13.50 -37.81 5.98
C VAL A 296 -13.75 -38.85 4.91
N ALA A 297 -13.17 -38.64 3.72
CA ALA A 297 -13.11 -39.64 2.67
C ALA A 297 -11.79 -39.53 1.92
N GLY A 298 -11.33 -40.63 1.32
CA GLY A 298 -10.07 -40.66 0.58
C GLY A 298 -9.50 -42.07 0.47
N LEU A 299 -8.22 -42.19 0.13
CA LEU A 299 -7.54 -43.49 -0.01
C LEU A 299 -6.74 -43.85 1.26
N ALA A 300 -6.75 -45.12 1.62
CA ALA A 300 -5.79 -45.70 2.54
C ALA A 300 -4.46 -46.01 1.83
N ARG A 301 -3.37 -46.20 2.60
CA ARG A 301 -2.07 -46.60 2.02
C ARG A 301 -2.12 -47.96 1.34
N TYR A 302 -2.53 -49.00 2.06
CA TYR A 302 -2.65 -50.34 1.51
C TYR A 302 -3.64 -51.19 2.33
N GLU A 303 -4.07 -52.32 1.78
CA GLU A 303 -5.02 -53.21 2.44
C GLU A 303 -4.49 -53.74 3.78
N GLY A 304 -5.26 -53.53 4.85
CA GLY A 304 -4.92 -54.00 6.19
C GLY A 304 -3.95 -53.11 6.95
N ASP A 305 -3.68 -51.88 6.50
CA ASP A 305 -2.83 -50.93 7.22
C ASP A 305 -3.42 -50.57 8.60
N ARG A 306 -2.60 -50.72 9.65
CA ARG A 306 -2.97 -50.41 11.05
C ARG A 306 -2.09 -49.34 11.67
N TRP A 307 -1.20 -48.73 10.89
CA TRP A 307 -0.32 -47.68 11.36
C TRP A 307 -1.10 -46.51 11.95
N ARG A 308 -0.74 -46.11 13.17
CA ARG A 308 -1.31 -44.96 13.91
C ARG A 308 -2.85 -44.88 13.87
N SER A 309 -3.53 -46.02 13.77
CA SER A 309 -4.99 -46.12 13.77
C SER A 309 -5.64 -45.79 15.12
N ALA A 310 -4.85 -45.64 16.19
CA ALA A 310 -5.32 -45.36 17.55
C ALA A 310 -6.47 -46.29 17.99
N GLU A 311 -7.63 -45.73 18.35
CA GLU A 311 -8.83 -46.49 18.75
C GLU A 311 -9.76 -46.82 17.56
N GLN A 312 -9.38 -46.50 16.32
CA GLN A 312 -10.19 -46.76 15.15
C GLN A 312 -10.13 -48.22 14.68
N ASP A 313 -11.26 -48.73 14.20
CA ASP A 313 -11.42 -50.15 13.82
C ASP A 313 -10.95 -50.48 12.39
N ALA A 314 -10.42 -49.52 11.62
CA ALA A 314 -10.07 -49.68 10.21
C ALA A 314 -8.87 -48.84 9.75
N GLU A 315 -8.48 -48.99 8.48
CA GLU A 315 -7.39 -48.27 7.83
C GLU A 315 -7.66 -46.76 7.80
N LYS A 316 -6.62 -45.96 8.04
CA LYS A 316 -6.68 -44.49 8.06
C LYS A 316 -6.62 -43.90 6.65
N VAL A 317 -7.24 -42.73 6.45
CA VAL A 317 -7.19 -41.98 5.19
C VAL A 317 -5.93 -41.11 5.14
N TRP A 318 -5.28 -41.06 3.99
CA TRP A 318 -4.04 -40.32 3.76
C TRP A 318 -4.24 -39.27 2.66
N SER A 319 -3.80 -38.04 2.92
CA SER A 319 -3.92 -36.95 1.93
C SER A 319 -3.01 -37.20 0.73
N VAL A 320 -1.78 -37.68 0.97
CA VAL A 320 -0.82 -38.02 -0.09
C VAL A 320 -1.32 -39.13 -1.01
N THR A 321 -1.91 -40.21 -0.49
CA THR A 321 -2.40 -41.29 -1.34
C THR A 321 -3.67 -40.89 -2.07
N THR A 322 -4.50 -40.05 -1.47
CA THR A 322 -5.67 -39.46 -2.14
C THR A 322 -5.22 -38.57 -3.30
N ALA A 323 -4.17 -37.76 -3.11
CA ALA A 323 -3.56 -36.95 -4.16
C ALA A 323 -2.93 -37.82 -5.27
N MET A 324 -2.18 -38.87 -4.91
CA MET A 324 -1.67 -39.87 -5.87
C MET A 324 -2.80 -40.51 -6.67
N GLY A 325 -3.92 -40.83 -6.02
CA GLY A 325 -5.11 -41.38 -6.68
C GLY A 325 -5.76 -40.41 -7.66
N ALA A 326 -5.86 -39.13 -7.29
CA ALA A 326 -6.37 -38.10 -8.17
C ALA A 326 -5.47 -37.95 -9.41
N LEU A 327 -4.14 -37.86 -9.21
CA LEU A 327 -3.17 -37.73 -10.29
C LEU A 327 -3.18 -38.95 -11.21
N ALA A 328 -3.07 -40.16 -10.65
CA ALA A 328 -3.05 -41.40 -11.43
C ALA A 328 -4.34 -41.60 -12.24
N ALA A 329 -5.49 -41.22 -11.69
CA ALA A 329 -6.75 -41.27 -12.43
C ALA A 329 -6.78 -40.26 -13.58
N ALA A 330 -6.33 -39.02 -13.38
CA ALA A 330 -6.26 -38.02 -14.45
C ALA A 330 -5.30 -38.47 -15.56
N GLU A 331 -4.10 -38.92 -15.19
CA GLU A 331 -3.08 -39.37 -16.13
C GLU A 331 -3.46 -40.65 -16.88
N MET A 332 -4.15 -41.60 -16.22
CA MET A 332 -4.68 -42.81 -16.85
C MET A 332 -5.79 -42.45 -17.84
N GLY A 333 -6.67 -41.51 -17.47
CA GLY A 333 -7.70 -40.97 -18.37
C GLY A 333 -7.09 -40.41 -19.65
N ARG A 334 -6.01 -39.62 -19.52
CA ARG A 334 -5.25 -39.09 -20.67
C ARG A 334 -4.56 -40.19 -21.47
N LEU A 335 -3.92 -41.15 -20.82
CA LEU A 335 -3.23 -42.27 -21.49
C LEU A 335 -4.19 -43.11 -22.35
N LEU A 336 -5.41 -43.34 -21.87
CA LEU A 336 -6.46 -44.01 -22.64
C LEU A 336 -6.97 -43.13 -23.78
N ALA A 337 -7.21 -41.84 -23.54
CA ALA A 337 -7.66 -40.90 -24.57
C ALA A 337 -6.65 -40.76 -25.72
N ASP A 338 -5.35 -40.70 -25.40
CA ASP A 338 -4.24 -40.66 -26.37
C ASP A 338 -4.21 -41.92 -27.29
N ARG A 339 -4.88 -43.00 -26.86
CA ARG A 339 -4.99 -44.29 -27.56
C ARG A 339 -6.40 -44.62 -28.07
N ASP A 340 -7.27 -43.62 -28.23
CA ASP A 340 -8.67 -43.78 -28.64
C ASP A 340 -9.52 -44.68 -27.70
N GLY A 341 -9.12 -44.84 -26.43
CA GLY A 341 -9.84 -45.55 -25.38
C GLY A 341 -10.81 -44.66 -24.56
N ASP A 342 -11.64 -45.27 -23.71
CA ASP A 342 -12.58 -44.54 -22.82
C ASP A 342 -11.92 -44.17 -21.48
N GLY A 343 -11.40 -42.94 -21.40
CA GLY A 343 -10.77 -42.38 -20.20
C GLY A 343 -11.71 -41.57 -19.27
N GLU A 344 -12.96 -41.30 -19.68
CA GLU A 344 -13.83 -40.32 -19.01
C GLU A 344 -14.18 -40.74 -17.57
N ALA A 345 -14.30 -42.05 -17.34
CA ALA A 345 -14.54 -42.61 -16.01
C ALA A 345 -13.42 -42.28 -15.01
N TYR A 346 -12.17 -42.32 -15.47
CA TYR A 346 -10.99 -42.01 -14.65
C TYR A 346 -10.87 -40.52 -14.40
N VAL A 347 -11.08 -39.66 -15.41
CA VAL A 347 -11.08 -38.20 -15.22
C VAL A 347 -12.14 -37.76 -14.20
N ARG A 348 -13.34 -38.34 -14.26
CA ARG A 348 -14.38 -38.07 -13.26
C ARG A 348 -14.03 -38.59 -11.86
N ARG A 349 -13.27 -39.69 -11.77
CA ARG A 349 -12.76 -40.22 -10.51
C ARG A 349 -11.67 -39.30 -9.95
N ALA A 350 -10.82 -38.74 -10.81
CA ALA A 350 -9.80 -37.76 -10.46
C ALA A 350 -10.43 -36.51 -9.83
N GLY A 351 -11.43 -35.90 -10.49
CA GLY A 351 -12.15 -34.74 -9.94
C GLY A 351 -12.74 -35.00 -8.55
N ARG A 352 -13.40 -36.16 -8.35
CA ARG A 352 -13.95 -36.52 -7.03
C ARG A 352 -12.91 -36.75 -5.94
N LEU A 353 -11.71 -37.21 -6.29
CA LEU A 353 -10.62 -37.37 -5.33
C LEU A 353 -9.94 -36.03 -5.04
N TYR A 354 -9.85 -35.17 -6.07
CA TYR A 354 -9.35 -33.81 -5.97
C TYR A 354 -10.23 -32.91 -5.08
N GLU A 355 -11.55 -33.00 -5.19
CA GLU A 355 -12.50 -32.29 -4.31
C GLU A 355 -12.27 -32.58 -2.82
N LEU A 356 -11.72 -33.75 -2.48
CA LEU A 356 -11.40 -34.09 -1.08
C LEU A 356 -10.16 -33.36 -0.56
N LEU A 357 -9.36 -32.79 -1.47
CA LEU A 357 -8.12 -32.06 -1.22
C LEU A 357 -8.29 -30.54 -1.43
N ASP A 358 -9.51 -30.08 -1.73
CA ASP A 358 -9.85 -28.66 -1.90
C ASP A 358 -9.62 -27.88 -0.60
N GLU A 359 -9.65 -26.54 -0.63
CA GLU A 359 -9.36 -25.70 0.55
C GLU A 359 -10.25 -26.04 1.76
N ASP A 360 -11.54 -26.26 1.52
CA ASP A 360 -12.55 -26.70 2.50
C ASP A 360 -12.77 -28.23 2.49
N GLY A 361 -11.85 -28.98 1.87
CA GLY A 361 -11.90 -30.42 1.80
C GLY A 361 -11.74 -31.09 3.17
N PRO A 362 -12.25 -32.31 3.37
CA PRO A 362 -12.13 -33.00 4.65
C PRO A 362 -10.69 -33.46 4.98
N LEU A 363 -9.72 -33.21 4.09
CA LEU A 363 -8.31 -33.57 4.25
C LEU A 363 -7.39 -32.35 4.45
N THR A 364 -7.94 -31.14 4.47
CA THR A 364 -7.21 -29.88 4.68
C THR A 364 -7.47 -29.32 6.08
N SER A 365 -6.53 -28.51 6.57
CA SER A 365 -6.73 -27.66 7.75
C SER A 365 -7.56 -26.42 7.38
N GLU A 366 -8.02 -25.67 8.39
CA GLU A 366 -8.65 -24.34 8.20
C GLU A 366 -7.75 -23.33 7.46
N ALA A 367 -6.45 -23.59 7.36
CA ALA A 367 -5.49 -22.77 6.61
C ALA A 367 -5.16 -23.36 5.21
N GLY A 368 -5.92 -24.35 4.74
CA GLY A 368 -5.71 -25.01 3.45
C GLY A 368 -4.53 -25.99 3.39
N TYR A 369 -3.93 -26.34 4.53
CA TYR A 369 -2.75 -27.23 4.60
C TYR A 369 -3.14 -28.71 4.64
N LEU A 370 -2.43 -29.52 3.85
CA LEU A 370 -2.56 -30.97 3.82
C LEU A 370 -1.61 -31.60 4.85
N ALA A 371 -2.18 -32.43 5.73
CA ALA A 371 -1.42 -33.30 6.62
C ALA A 371 -0.98 -34.59 5.91
N GLU A 372 -0.20 -35.43 6.59
CA GLU A 372 0.10 -36.78 6.07
C GLU A 372 -1.16 -37.67 6.05
N GLN A 373 -1.91 -37.68 7.15
CA GLN A 373 -3.07 -38.56 7.35
C GLN A 373 -4.14 -37.95 8.27
N VAL A 374 -5.37 -38.45 8.19
CA VAL A 374 -6.55 -37.90 8.89
C VAL A 374 -7.33 -39.01 9.60
N PHE A 375 -7.65 -38.81 10.88
CA PHE A 375 -8.47 -39.74 11.68
C PHE A 375 -9.93 -39.70 11.19
N ASP A 376 -10.73 -40.75 11.44
CA ASP A 376 -12.15 -40.79 11.00
C ASP A 376 -12.98 -39.67 11.65
N ASP A 377 -12.49 -39.00 12.70
CA ASP A 377 -13.17 -37.85 13.32
C ASP A 377 -12.78 -36.49 12.70
N GLY A 378 -11.96 -36.48 11.65
CA GLY A 378 -11.45 -35.26 10.99
C GLY A 378 -10.14 -34.72 11.57
N THR A 379 -9.63 -35.31 12.67
CA THR A 379 -8.38 -34.84 13.27
C THR A 379 -7.20 -35.12 12.33
N LEU A 380 -6.48 -34.07 11.93
CA LEU A 380 -5.23 -34.18 11.18
C LEU A 380 -4.12 -34.82 12.04
N ASP A 381 -3.26 -35.63 11.44
CA ASP A 381 -2.18 -36.34 12.13
C ASP A 381 -0.90 -36.36 11.33
N SER A 382 0.18 -35.90 11.98
CA SER A 382 1.55 -35.76 11.49
C SER A 382 1.72 -34.77 10.32
N ALA A 383 2.88 -34.08 10.34
CA ALA A 383 3.41 -33.23 9.25
C ALA A 383 2.34 -32.34 8.57
N THR A 384 1.92 -31.27 9.23
CA THR A 384 0.96 -30.30 8.66
C THR A 384 1.60 -28.91 8.62
N PRO A 385 1.99 -28.39 7.44
CA PRO A 385 1.86 -29.00 6.11
C PRO A 385 2.88 -30.13 5.83
N LEU A 386 2.54 -31.07 4.95
CA LEU A 386 3.46 -32.05 4.35
C LEU A 386 3.76 -31.63 2.90
N CYS A 387 5.04 -31.45 2.55
CA CYS A 387 5.49 -30.97 1.23
C CYS A 387 4.91 -31.78 0.07
N TRP A 388 4.94 -33.11 0.20
CA TRP A 388 4.64 -34.04 -0.88
C TRP A 388 3.19 -33.96 -1.42
N PRO A 389 2.11 -34.06 -0.60
CA PRO A 389 0.73 -33.93 -1.09
C PRO A 389 0.43 -32.55 -1.67
N HIS A 390 1.06 -31.49 -1.17
CA HIS A 390 0.91 -30.13 -1.73
C HIS A 390 1.47 -30.05 -3.16
N ALA A 391 2.65 -30.63 -3.41
CA ALA A 391 3.20 -30.69 -4.76
C ALA A 391 2.30 -31.48 -5.72
N ILE A 392 1.76 -32.62 -5.27
CA ILE A 392 0.85 -33.44 -6.08
C ILE A 392 -0.46 -32.68 -6.33
N ARG A 393 -1.05 -32.03 -5.33
CA ARG A 393 -2.27 -31.21 -5.50
C ARG A 393 -2.07 -30.08 -6.51
N LEU A 394 -0.92 -29.40 -6.48
CA LEU A 394 -0.56 -28.38 -7.46
C LEU A 394 -0.55 -28.95 -8.89
N HIS A 395 0.10 -30.10 -9.10
CA HIS A 395 0.13 -30.76 -10.40
C HIS A 395 -1.26 -31.24 -10.84
N VAL A 396 -2.07 -31.81 -9.94
CA VAL A 396 -3.44 -32.23 -10.26
C VAL A 396 -4.30 -31.01 -10.61
N THR A 397 -4.14 -29.88 -9.91
CA THR A 397 -4.85 -28.63 -10.22
C THR A 397 -4.53 -28.19 -11.65
N ALA A 398 -3.23 -28.08 -11.98
CA ALA A 398 -2.77 -27.74 -13.33
C ALA A 398 -3.30 -28.71 -14.41
N LEU A 399 -3.28 -30.01 -14.12
CA LEU A 399 -3.72 -31.04 -15.06
C LEU A 399 -5.24 -31.07 -15.25
N LEU A 400 -6.02 -30.90 -14.20
CA LEU A 400 -7.48 -30.83 -14.28
C LEU A 400 -7.97 -29.54 -14.93
N GLU A 401 -7.23 -28.44 -14.78
CA GLU A 401 -7.46 -27.20 -15.53
C GLU A 401 -7.24 -27.41 -17.03
N ASP A 402 -6.10 -28.00 -17.43
CA ASP A 402 -5.81 -28.33 -18.84
C ASP A 402 -6.89 -29.25 -19.46
N MET A 403 -7.46 -30.15 -18.65
CA MET A 403 -8.57 -31.02 -19.06
C MET A 403 -9.96 -30.35 -19.02
N ALA A 404 -10.05 -29.07 -18.62
CA ALA A 404 -11.29 -28.33 -18.41
C ALA A 404 -12.29 -29.03 -17.46
N VAL A 405 -11.76 -29.63 -16.39
CA VAL A 405 -12.54 -30.35 -15.36
C VAL A 405 -12.85 -29.48 -14.15
N LEU A 406 -11.97 -28.52 -13.83
CA LEU A 406 -12.18 -27.59 -12.73
C LEU A 406 -13.27 -26.55 -13.10
N PRO A 407 -14.11 -26.11 -12.15
CA PRO A 407 -14.96 -24.96 -12.37
C PRO A 407 -14.08 -23.73 -12.65
N PRO A 408 -14.50 -22.83 -13.55
CA PRO A 408 -13.73 -21.65 -13.90
C PRO A 408 -13.46 -20.81 -12.64
N ALA A 409 -12.23 -20.32 -12.50
CA ALA A 409 -11.85 -19.45 -11.41
C ALA A 409 -12.78 -18.23 -11.39
N THR A 410 -13.53 -18.07 -10.30
CA THR A 410 -13.98 -16.74 -9.91
C THR A 410 -12.71 -15.90 -9.74
N SER A 411 -12.69 -14.67 -10.27
CA SER A 411 -11.65 -13.73 -9.84
C SER A 411 -11.68 -13.71 -8.31
N ASP A 412 -10.56 -13.98 -7.63
CA ASP A 412 -10.47 -13.85 -6.18
C ASP A 412 -10.86 -12.40 -5.85
N ILE A 413 -12.13 -12.15 -5.50
CA ILE A 413 -12.58 -10.81 -5.14
C ILE A 413 -12.17 -10.60 -3.69
N GLU A 414 -11.34 -9.59 -3.46
CA GLU A 414 -11.06 -9.14 -2.11
C GLU A 414 -12.33 -8.61 -1.45
N GLY A 415 -12.86 -9.36 -0.48
CA GLY A 415 -13.92 -8.90 0.39
C GLY A 415 -13.39 -7.93 1.46
N PRO A 416 -14.25 -7.09 2.07
CA PRO A 416 -13.87 -6.28 3.22
C PRO A 416 -13.22 -7.12 4.32
N THR A 417 -12.09 -6.65 4.86
CA THR A 417 -11.29 -7.38 5.85
C THR A 417 -11.84 -7.24 7.28
N GLU A 418 -11.60 -8.24 8.13
CA GLU A 418 -12.05 -8.20 9.54
C GLU A 418 -11.45 -7.00 10.29
N ARG A 419 -10.18 -6.67 9.99
CA ARG A 419 -9.48 -5.54 10.59
C ARG A 419 -9.39 -4.39 9.58
N PRO A 420 -10.31 -3.41 9.62
CA PRO A 420 -10.37 -2.38 8.60
C PRO A 420 -9.12 -1.48 8.64
N THR A 421 -8.63 -1.18 7.46
CA THR A 421 -7.66 -0.13 7.14
C THR A 421 -8.39 1.06 6.53
N TRP A 422 -7.71 2.19 6.35
CA TRP A 422 -8.23 3.26 5.48
C TRP A 422 -7.93 2.91 4.01
N THR A 423 -8.41 3.72 3.06
CA THR A 423 -8.08 3.51 1.64
C THR A 423 -6.88 4.36 1.23
N THR A 424 -6.26 4.03 0.09
CA THR A 424 -5.14 4.79 -0.50
C THR A 424 -5.34 6.30 -0.45
N GLY A 425 -4.22 7.04 -0.28
CA GLY A 425 -4.20 8.49 -0.36
C GLY A 425 -4.44 9.01 -1.78
N GLU A 426 -4.30 8.16 -2.79
CA GLU A 426 -4.53 8.46 -4.20
C GLU A 426 -6.03 8.63 -4.50
N LYS A 427 -6.51 9.88 -4.46
CA LYS A 427 -7.89 10.23 -4.78
C LYS A 427 -8.01 10.82 -6.18
N PHE A 428 -9.09 10.45 -6.87
CA PHE A 428 -9.47 10.90 -8.21
C PHE A 428 -10.67 11.85 -8.19
N GLY A 429 -11.23 12.12 -7.00
CA GLY A 429 -12.29 13.11 -6.82
C GLY A 429 -12.40 13.51 -5.35
N ILE A 430 -12.75 14.78 -5.12
CA ILE A 430 -13.29 15.30 -3.86
C ILE A 430 -14.59 16.03 -4.21
N ALA A 431 -15.65 15.80 -3.45
CA ALA A 431 -16.94 16.41 -3.70
C ALA A 431 -17.59 16.91 -2.41
N THR A 432 -18.16 18.12 -2.49
CA THR A 432 -19.02 18.77 -1.50
C THR A 432 -19.69 19.97 -2.17
N ALA A 433 -20.86 20.40 -1.68
CA ALA A 433 -21.46 21.65 -2.15
C ALA A 433 -20.60 22.85 -1.71
N ALA A 434 -20.47 23.88 -2.55
CA ALA A 434 -19.77 25.13 -2.20
C ALA A 434 -20.74 26.12 -1.54
N ASP A 435 -21.40 25.68 -0.48
CA ASP A 435 -22.45 26.42 0.23
C ASP A 435 -22.03 26.86 1.64
N HIS A 436 -20.72 26.97 1.90
CA HIS A 436 -20.16 27.26 3.23
C HIS A 436 -20.82 28.45 3.94
N ASP A 437 -21.18 29.51 3.22
CA ASP A 437 -21.82 30.71 3.80
C ASP A 437 -23.36 30.60 3.95
N ALA A 438 -23.96 29.46 3.62
CA ALA A 438 -25.40 29.26 3.75
C ALA A 438 -25.82 29.13 5.24
N GLU A 439 -27.07 29.51 5.55
CA GLU A 439 -27.61 29.40 6.93
C GLU A 439 -27.70 27.93 7.40
N ASP A 440 -27.92 27.00 6.47
CA ASP A 440 -27.94 25.56 6.73
C ASP A 440 -27.26 24.84 5.55
N PRO A 441 -25.92 24.72 5.57
CA PRO A 441 -25.18 24.14 4.47
C PRO A 441 -25.20 22.60 4.52
N SER A 442 -25.05 21.95 3.37
CA SER A 442 -24.91 20.49 3.30
C SER A 442 -23.59 20.05 3.91
N ARG A 443 -23.63 19.26 4.99
CA ARG A 443 -22.45 18.87 5.79
C ARG A 443 -21.81 17.57 5.32
N VAL A 444 -21.86 17.32 4.01
CA VAL A 444 -21.40 16.07 3.40
C VAL A 444 -20.21 16.32 2.47
N TRP A 445 -19.20 15.48 2.63
CA TRP A 445 -18.08 15.36 1.70
C TRP A 445 -17.86 13.90 1.34
N PHE A 446 -17.23 13.64 0.20
CA PHE A 446 -16.68 12.31 -0.09
C PHE A 446 -15.47 12.43 -1.00
N THR A 447 -14.67 11.37 -1.05
CA THR A 447 -13.56 11.23 -1.99
C THR A 447 -13.76 10.01 -2.89
N LEU A 448 -13.04 9.93 -4.00
CA LEU A 448 -13.11 8.80 -4.92
C LEU A 448 -11.71 8.20 -5.09
N THR A 449 -11.58 6.87 -5.02
CA THR A 449 -10.48 6.16 -5.70
C THR A 449 -10.97 5.75 -7.09
N GLU A 450 -10.14 5.13 -7.94
CA GLU A 450 -10.64 4.64 -9.24
C GLU A 450 -11.80 3.63 -9.11
N GLY A 451 -11.84 2.89 -7.99
CA GLY A 451 -12.77 1.77 -7.79
C GLY A 451 -13.99 2.06 -6.93
N ALA A 452 -13.99 3.13 -6.13
CA ALA A 452 -14.98 3.34 -5.08
C ALA A 452 -15.12 4.80 -4.65
N LEU A 453 -16.31 5.15 -4.15
CA LEU A 453 -16.46 6.30 -3.26
C LEU A 453 -15.87 5.92 -1.90
N THR A 454 -15.06 6.79 -1.32
CA THR A 454 -14.27 6.53 -0.12
C THR A 454 -14.45 7.64 0.92
N GLU A 455 -14.26 7.28 2.20
CA GLU A 455 -14.27 8.19 3.34
C GLU A 455 -15.40 9.23 3.30
N ALA A 456 -16.65 8.84 3.05
CA ALA A 456 -17.78 9.77 3.12
C ALA A 456 -17.82 10.44 4.51
N ARG A 457 -17.90 11.76 4.55
CA ARG A 457 -17.66 12.59 5.74
C ARG A 457 -18.91 13.34 6.16
N PHE A 458 -19.13 13.40 7.47
CA PHE A 458 -20.26 14.08 8.09
C PHE A 458 -20.11 14.11 9.62
N PRO A 459 -20.47 15.20 10.34
CA PRO A 459 -20.91 16.50 9.82
C PRO A 459 -19.74 17.48 9.60
N ARG A 460 -18.49 17.02 9.76
CA ARG A 460 -17.28 17.82 9.54
C ARG A 460 -16.37 17.12 8.55
N VAL A 461 -15.51 17.90 7.91
CA VAL A 461 -14.55 17.39 6.92
C VAL A 461 -13.45 16.50 7.54
N ASP A 462 -13.31 16.43 8.87
CA ASP A 462 -12.41 15.48 9.57
C ASP A 462 -13.10 14.22 10.14
N VAL A 463 -14.41 14.07 9.94
CA VAL A 463 -15.23 12.95 10.46
C VAL A 463 -15.67 12.05 9.31
N MET A 464 -14.87 11.01 9.05
CA MET A 464 -15.10 9.94 8.08
C MET A 464 -16.07 8.88 8.65
N ASN A 465 -16.98 8.41 7.81
CA ASN A 465 -18.08 7.53 8.23
C ASN A 465 -18.21 6.23 7.42
N LEU A 466 -17.59 6.19 6.25
CA LEU A 466 -17.46 4.99 5.42
C LEU A 466 -15.98 4.74 5.15
N ARG A 467 -15.61 3.48 4.93
CA ARG A 467 -14.37 3.16 4.21
C ARG A 467 -14.62 3.24 2.72
N THR A 468 -15.61 2.49 2.23
CA THR A 468 -16.01 2.48 0.81
C THR A 468 -17.53 2.44 0.61
N LEU A 469 -17.98 3.01 -0.50
CA LEU A 469 -19.18 2.63 -1.23
C LEU A 469 -18.72 2.18 -2.63
N ASP A 470 -18.91 0.91 -2.93
CA ASP A 470 -18.51 0.26 -4.18
C ASP A 470 -19.60 -0.69 -4.70
N PHE A 471 -19.36 -1.30 -5.86
CA PHE A 471 -20.32 -2.16 -6.51
C PHE A 471 -19.79 -3.57 -6.72
N LEU A 472 -20.68 -4.54 -6.60
CA LEU A 472 -20.44 -5.94 -6.94
C LEU A 472 -21.29 -6.29 -8.16
N VAL A 473 -20.66 -6.80 -9.22
CA VAL A 473 -21.32 -7.29 -10.43
C VAL A 473 -21.18 -8.81 -10.47
N ARG A 474 -22.31 -9.51 -10.59
CA ARG A 474 -22.38 -10.97 -10.53
C ARG A 474 -23.15 -11.51 -11.71
N ALA A 475 -22.56 -12.39 -12.51
CA ALA A 475 -23.27 -13.10 -13.57
C ALA A 475 -24.29 -14.09 -12.98
N ARG A 476 -25.42 -14.26 -13.67
CA ARG A 476 -26.52 -15.16 -13.28
C ARG A 476 -26.54 -16.47 -14.06
N ASP A 477 -25.53 -16.70 -14.90
CA ASP A 477 -25.33 -17.95 -15.60
C ASP A 477 -24.54 -18.94 -14.74
N ASP A 478 -24.13 -20.06 -15.33
CA ASP A 478 -23.36 -21.10 -14.65
C ASP A 478 -21.83 -20.79 -14.66
N SER A 479 -21.41 -19.57 -15.05
CA SER A 479 -19.97 -19.21 -15.11
C SER A 479 -19.37 -18.92 -13.74
N GLY A 480 -20.20 -18.55 -12.76
CA GLY A 480 -19.73 -18.12 -11.43
C GLY A 480 -19.12 -16.72 -11.39
N TYR A 481 -19.02 -16.01 -12.53
CA TYR A 481 -18.38 -14.70 -12.61
C TYR A 481 -18.95 -13.70 -11.60
N THR A 482 -18.06 -13.15 -10.77
CA THR A 482 -18.37 -12.08 -9.83
C THR A 482 -17.15 -11.18 -9.74
N VAL A 483 -17.34 -9.86 -9.74
CA VAL A 483 -16.26 -8.87 -9.63
C VAL A 483 -16.72 -7.67 -8.81
N ARG A 484 -15.79 -7.03 -8.11
CA ARG A 484 -16.02 -5.84 -7.28
C ARG A 484 -15.29 -4.63 -7.86
N THR A 485 -15.93 -3.47 -7.82
CA THR A 485 -15.33 -2.26 -8.39
C THR A 485 -14.16 -1.73 -7.56
N HIS A 486 -14.22 -1.85 -6.24
CA HIS A 486 -13.12 -1.50 -5.35
C HIS A 486 -11.98 -2.51 -5.45
N ARG A 487 -10.75 -1.99 -5.60
CA ARG A 487 -9.49 -2.72 -5.57
C ARG A 487 -8.67 -2.17 -4.41
N GLU A 488 -8.32 -3.04 -3.46
CA GLU A 488 -7.57 -2.64 -2.26
C GLU A 488 -6.07 -2.84 -2.47
N ASP A 489 -5.66 -3.99 -3.04
CA ASP A 489 -4.27 -4.22 -3.44
C ASP A 489 -4.02 -3.92 -4.94
N ARG A 490 -3.13 -2.95 -5.21
CA ARG A 490 -2.70 -2.59 -6.58
C ARG A 490 -1.81 -3.66 -7.22
N ALA A 491 -1.34 -4.66 -6.47
CA ALA A 491 -0.60 -5.80 -7.00
C ALA A 491 -1.48 -6.90 -7.60
N ASP A 492 -2.78 -6.96 -7.25
CA ASP A 492 -3.69 -8.00 -7.74
C ASP A 492 -4.27 -7.62 -9.10
N GLU A 493 -3.87 -8.33 -10.15
CA GLU A 493 -4.33 -8.08 -11.53
C GLU A 493 -5.77 -8.60 -11.75
N ASP A 494 -6.65 -7.76 -12.28
CA ASP A 494 -7.96 -8.17 -12.82
C ASP A 494 -8.20 -7.59 -14.23
N THR A 495 -9.29 -8.00 -14.87
CA THR A 495 -9.65 -7.64 -16.25
C THR A 495 -10.49 -6.37 -16.34
N MET A 496 -10.89 -5.77 -15.20
CA MET A 496 -11.84 -4.68 -15.18
C MET A 496 -11.12 -3.33 -15.29
N GLU A 497 -11.42 -2.59 -16.35
CA GLU A 497 -10.98 -1.21 -16.49
C GLU A 497 -11.78 -0.32 -15.55
N ARG A 498 -11.08 0.59 -14.85
CA ARG A 498 -11.66 1.57 -13.92
C ARG A 498 -11.24 2.96 -14.37
N ARG A 499 -12.18 3.89 -14.42
CA ARG A 499 -11.90 5.29 -14.73
C ARG A 499 -12.77 6.22 -13.91
N VAL A 500 -12.19 7.33 -13.49
CA VAL A 500 -12.92 8.48 -12.95
C VAL A 500 -12.80 9.62 -13.95
N GLU A 501 -13.93 10.21 -14.32
CA GLU A 501 -14.00 11.31 -15.28
C GLU A 501 -14.72 12.52 -14.66
N PRO A 502 -14.15 13.73 -14.73
CA PRO A 502 -14.91 14.96 -14.50
C PRO A 502 -16.04 15.08 -15.52
N THR A 503 -17.26 15.35 -15.05
CA THR A 503 -18.45 15.52 -15.92
C THR A 503 -18.85 16.97 -16.13
N ASP A 504 -18.25 17.89 -15.37
CA ASP A 504 -18.39 19.33 -15.49
C ASP A 504 -17.01 19.98 -15.23
N ASP A 505 -16.75 21.11 -15.90
CA ASP A 505 -15.49 21.86 -15.76
C ASP A 505 -15.61 22.98 -14.73
N ASP A 506 -16.83 23.44 -14.45
CA ASP A 506 -17.15 24.52 -13.52
C ASP A 506 -17.78 23.99 -12.20
N ALA A 507 -17.73 22.67 -11.96
CA ALA A 507 -18.18 22.04 -10.72
C ALA A 507 -17.38 20.76 -10.43
N LEU A 508 -17.22 20.41 -9.15
CA LEU A 508 -16.61 19.14 -8.72
C LEU A 508 -17.56 17.94 -8.93
N CYS A 509 -17.92 17.66 -10.17
CA CYS A 509 -18.78 16.55 -10.58
C CYS A 509 -17.95 15.43 -11.21
N PHE A 510 -18.13 14.21 -10.73
CA PHE A 510 -17.33 13.06 -11.17
C PHE A 510 -18.22 11.85 -11.45
N ARG A 511 -17.77 11.05 -12.41
CA ARG A 511 -18.41 9.80 -12.79
C ARG A 511 -17.40 8.67 -12.86
N HIS A 512 -17.74 7.56 -12.23
CA HIS A 512 -17.07 6.29 -12.44
C HIS A 512 -17.55 5.63 -13.72
N VAL A 513 -16.61 5.07 -14.47
CA VAL A 513 -16.86 4.16 -15.58
C VAL A 513 -16.07 2.89 -15.31
N PHE A 514 -16.78 1.79 -15.10
CA PHE A 514 -16.22 0.46 -14.94
C PHE A 514 -16.57 -0.36 -16.18
N ALA A 515 -15.59 -1.00 -16.80
CA ALA A 515 -15.81 -1.78 -18.01
C ALA A 515 -15.08 -3.12 -17.95
N GLU A 516 -15.81 -4.18 -18.28
CA GLU A 516 -15.24 -5.48 -18.64
C GLU A 516 -15.26 -5.58 -20.16
N SER A 517 -14.09 -5.46 -20.79
CA SER A 517 -13.95 -5.40 -22.26
C SER A 517 -13.95 -6.79 -22.92
N GLY A 518 -13.92 -7.86 -22.12
CA GLY A 518 -14.02 -9.24 -22.57
C GLY A 518 -12.66 -9.87 -22.85
N ASP A 519 -12.23 -10.74 -21.95
CA ASP A 519 -11.03 -11.58 -22.03
C ASP A 519 -11.20 -12.85 -22.89
N GLY A 520 -12.33 -12.99 -23.60
CA GLY A 520 -12.72 -14.19 -24.33
C GLY A 520 -13.52 -15.22 -23.51
N ARG A 521 -13.87 -14.92 -22.25
CA ARG A 521 -14.65 -15.80 -21.34
C ARG A 521 -16.16 -15.52 -21.34
N GLY A 522 -16.64 -14.59 -22.18
CA GLY A 522 -18.07 -14.39 -22.45
C GLY A 522 -18.77 -13.32 -21.60
N HIS A 523 -18.02 -12.47 -20.90
CA HIS A 523 -18.54 -11.33 -20.15
C HIS A 523 -18.08 -10.03 -20.80
N GLU A 524 -19.01 -9.13 -21.05
CA GLU A 524 -18.76 -7.82 -21.65
C GLU A 524 -19.87 -6.88 -21.13
N TRP A 525 -19.50 -5.89 -20.33
CA TRP A 525 -20.44 -4.99 -19.67
C TRP A 525 -19.79 -3.67 -19.27
N GLU A 526 -20.61 -2.64 -19.09
CA GLU A 526 -20.23 -1.32 -18.59
C GLU A 526 -21.15 -0.93 -17.42
N LEU A 527 -20.56 -0.40 -16.35
CA LEU A 527 -21.24 0.22 -15.22
C LEU A 527 -20.78 1.67 -15.10
N VAL A 528 -21.73 2.59 -15.17
CA VAL A 528 -21.52 4.03 -15.05
C VAL A 528 -22.22 4.52 -13.80
N VAL A 529 -21.50 5.26 -12.96
CA VAL A 529 -22.03 5.83 -11.72
C VAL A 529 -21.62 7.27 -11.56
N GLU A 530 -22.57 8.19 -11.50
CA GLU A 530 -22.30 9.61 -11.26
C GLU A 530 -22.82 10.04 -9.89
N TYR A 531 -22.04 10.85 -9.18
CA TYR A 531 -22.33 11.24 -7.79
C TYR A 531 -22.56 12.74 -7.66
N ALA A 532 -23.41 13.14 -6.70
CA ALA A 532 -23.54 14.50 -6.21
C ALA A 532 -23.85 14.50 -4.72
N THR A 533 -23.48 15.56 -3.99
CA THR A 533 -24.07 15.83 -2.67
C THR A 533 -25.34 16.66 -2.85
N ASP A 534 -26.37 16.40 -2.07
CA ASP A 534 -27.58 17.22 -2.11
C ASP A 534 -27.39 18.52 -1.28
N PRO A 535 -27.48 19.73 -1.86
CA PRO A 535 -27.42 20.98 -1.09
C PRO A 535 -28.57 21.22 -0.10
N ALA A 536 -29.68 20.47 -0.15
CA ALA A 536 -30.80 20.65 0.80
C ALA A 536 -31.02 19.48 1.76
N HIS A 537 -30.17 18.44 1.68
CA HIS A 537 -30.21 17.29 2.59
C HIS A 537 -28.79 16.84 2.88
N ASP A 538 -28.53 16.34 4.08
CA ASP A 538 -27.23 15.77 4.43
C ASP A 538 -27.08 14.37 3.80
N ALA A 539 -26.98 14.32 2.47
CA ALA A 539 -26.95 13.09 1.68
C ALA A 539 -26.04 13.15 0.44
N VAL A 540 -25.46 12.00 0.09
CA VAL A 540 -24.90 11.72 -1.24
C VAL A 540 -25.97 11.04 -2.08
N VAL A 541 -26.10 11.43 -3.36
CA VAL A 541 -26.99 10.80 -4.34
C VAL A 541 -26.15 10.32 -5.52
N ALA A 542 -26.44 9.13 -6.02
CA ALA A 542 -25.75 8.53 -7.15
C ALA A 542 -26.74 8.04 -8.22
N ASP A 543 -26.50 8.41 -9.47
CA ASP A 543 -27.18 7.84 -10.64
C ASP A 543 -26.38 6.67 -11.19
N ILE A 544 -27.06 5.56 -11.46
CA ILE A 544 -26.42 4.27 -11.77
C ILE A 544 -27.02 3.73 -13.06
N ALA A 545 -26.15 3.40 -14.02
CA ALA A 545 -26.50 2.74 -15.27
C ALA A 545 -25.55 1.57 -15.55
N PHE A 546 -26.11 0.38 -15.71
CA PHE A 546 -25.40 -0.84 -16.09
C PHE A 546 -25.95 -1.36 -17.42
N GLU A 547 -25.07 -1.72 -18.33
CA GLU A 547 -25.42 -2.38 -19.59
C GLU A 547 -24.45 -3.53 -19.88
N SER A 548 -24.99 -4.71 -20.18
CA SER A 548 -24.22 -5.80 -20.78
C SER A 548 -24.27 -5.69 -22.29
N ALA A 549 -23.09 -5.80 -22.93
CA ALA A 549 -22.97 -5.81 -24.39
C ALA A 549 -23.41 -7.15 -25.02
N ASN A 550 -23.70 -8.17 -24.21
CA ASN A 550 -24.12 -9.50 -24.65
C ASN A 550 -25.43 -9.94 -23.98
N ASP A 551 -25.91 -11.17 -24.26
CA ASP A 551 -27.19 -11.66 -23.73
C ASP A 551 -27.10 -12.13 -22.25
N THR A 552 -25.93 -12.04 -21.61
CA THR A 552 -25.70 -12.47 -20.22
C THR A 552 -26.45 -11.56 -19.25
N GLN A 553 -26.98 -12.16 -18.18
CA GLN A 553 -27.75 -11.46 -17.16
C GLN A 553 -26.89 -11.30 -15.91
N TYR A 554 -26.92 -10.11 -15.32
CA TYR A 554 -26.12 -9.80 -14.13
C TYR A 554 -27.01 -9.34 -12.97
N ASP A 555 -26.54 -9.56 -11.74
CA ASP A 555 -27.00 -8.86 -10.55
C ASP A 555 -26.00 -7.74 -10.23
N VAL A 556 -26.49 -6.53 -9.96
CA VAL A 556 -25.66 -5.37 -9.55
C VAL A 556 -25.99 -5.00 -8.11
N PHE A 557 -24.99 -4.99 -7.23
CA PHE A 557 -25.14 -4.66 -5.81
C PHE A 557 -24.37 -3.40 -5.46
N ALA A 558 -24.92 -2.58 -4.57
CA ALA A 558 -24.19 -1.57 -3.83
C ALA A 558 -23.68 -2.18 -2.51
N VAL A 559 -22.41 -1.94 -2.19
CA VAL A 559 -21.70 -2.42 -1.00
C VAL A 559 -21.16 -1.20 -0.26
N ALA A 560 -21.64 -0.96 0.96
CA ALA A 560 -21.10 0.09 1.83
C ALA A 560 -20.39 -0.53 3.05
N ASP A 561 -19.10 -0.29 3.15
CA ASP A 561 -18.23 -0.72 4.24
C ASP A 561 -18.10 0.44 5.26
N THR A 562 -18.65 0.27 6.46
CA THR A 562 -18.82 1.38 7.40
C THR A 562 -17.61 1.58 8.30
N SER A 563 -17.32 2.83 8.63
CA SER A 563 -16.31 3.20 9.63
C SER A 563 -16.77 4.46 10.37
N LEU A 564 -17.92 4.37 11.04
CA LEU A 564 -18.63 5.52 11.57
C LEU A 564 -17.79 6.27 12.62
N ALA A 565 -17.74 7.60 12.52
CA ALA A 565 -16.96 8.46 13.42
C ALA A 565 -15.47 8.05 13.55
N ASN A 566 -14.83 7.77 12.40
CA ASN A 566 -13.43 7.37 12.26
C ASN A 566 -13.09 6.04 12.95
N THR A 567 -14.03 5.10 13.08
CA THR A 567 -13.75 3.77 13.62
C THR A 567 -14.57 2.68 12.92
N GLY A 568 -13.91 1.60 12.51
CA GLY A 568 -14.57 0.46 11.83
C GLY A 568 -14.82 -0.75 12.72
N GLY A 569 -14.64 -0.65 14.04
CA GLY A 569 -14.61 -1.83 14.92
C GLY A 569 -15.88 -2.13 15.72
N ALA A 570 -16.88 -1.23 15.74
CA ALA A 570 -17.96 -1.30 16.71
C ALA A 570 -19.34 -0.95 16.17
N ASP A 571 -19.54 -0.86 14.86
CA ASP A 571 -20.77 -0.37 14.27
C ASP A 571 -21.97 -1.32 14.46
N ARG A 572 -23.17 -0.77 14.27
CA ARG A 572 -24.42 -1.52 14.28
C ARG A 572 -25.18 -1.36 12.98
N GLY A 573 -25.32 -2.44 12.22
CA GLY A 573 -26.07 -2.50 10.96
C GLY A 573 -27.46 -3.09 11.11
N LEU A 574 -28.45 -2.53 10.42
CA LEU A 574 -29.83 -3.00 10.38
C LEU A 574 -30.38 -3.01 8.95
N ARG A 575 -31.08 -4.07 8.57
CA ARG A 575 -31.92 -4.12 7.38
C ARG A 575 -33.37 -3.82 7.76
N LEU A 576 -33.92 -2.75 7.20
CA LEU A 576 -35.28 -2.29 7.44
C LEU A 576 -36.20 -2.63 6.25
N GLY A 577 -37.50 -2.36 6.41
CA GLY A 577 -38.51 -2.59 5.37
C GLY A 577 -39.16 -3.98 5.41
N GLN A 578 -39.73 -4.38 4.28
CA GLN A 578 -40.48 -5.62 4.10
C GLN A 578 -39.92 -6.40 2.91
N ALA A 579 -40.25 -7.69 2.78
CA ALA A 579 -39.69 -8.53 1.72
C ALA A 579 -39.87 -7.91 0.34
N GLY A 580 -38.76 -7.73 -0.39
CA GLY A 580 -38.73 -7.11 -1.71
C GLY A 580 -38.67 -5.58 -1.71
N HIS A 581 -38.69 -4.92 -0.55
CA HIS A 581 -38.57 -3.47 -0.40
C HIS A 581 -37.78 -3.13 0.87
N HIS A 582 -36.45 -3.18 0.74
CA HIS A 582 -35.52 -3.01 1.84
C HIS A 582 -34.72 -1.70 1.75
N HIS A 583 -34.28 -1.26 2.93
CA HIS A 583 -33.25 -0.24 3.11
C HIS A 583 -32.26 -0.73 4.15
N LEU A 584 -31.06 -0.14 4.15
CA LEU A 584 -29.99 -0.51 5.05
C LEU A 584 -29.59 0.71 5.86
N VAL A 585 -29.38 0.54 7.16
CA VAL A 585 -28.88 1.62 8.03
C VAL A 585 -27.76 1.09 8.89
N ALA A 586 -26.79 1.94 9.19
CA ALA A 586 -25.78 1.69 10.21
C ALA A 586 -25.72 2.86 11.19
N ARG A 587 -25.29 2.58 12.42
CA ARG A 587 -25.10 3.61 13.45
C ARG A 587 -24.03 3.20 14.46
N ASP A 588 -23.44 4.21 15.09
CA ASP A 588 -22.56 4.03 16.23
C ASP A 588 -23.33 3.34 17.41
N PRO A 589 -22.73 2.35 18.08
CA PRO A 589 -23.36 1.58 19.17
C PRO A 589 -23.62 2.40 20.45
N SER A 590 -22.86 3.47 20.69
CA SER A 590 -22.82 4.26 21.93
C SER A 590 -23.92 5.33 22.04
N ALA A 591 -24.78 5.40 21.02
CA ALA A 591 -25.89 6.33 20.74
C ALA A 591 -26.80 6.85 21.88
N TYR A 592 -26.67 6.39 23.12
CA TYR A 592 -27.60 6.74 24.21
C TYR A 592 -26.96 7.32 25.47
N THR A 593 -25.63 7.35 25.60
CA THR A 593 -25.00 7.80 26.85
C THR A 593 -24.23 9.11 26.74
N GLY A 594 -23.81 9.56 25.54
CA GLY A 594 -23.01 10.79 25.37
C GLY A 594 -21.62 10.75 26.03
N GLU A 595 -21.35 9.75 26.87
CA GLU A 595 -20.07 9.50 27.52
C GLU A 595 -19.16 8.72 26.56
N HIS A 596 -18.26 9.44 25.88
CA HIS A 596 -17.08 8.86 25.24
C HIS A 596 -15.86 9.07 26.15
N ASP A 597 -15.08 8.03 26.38
CA ASP A 597 -13.84 8.13 27.16
C ASP A 597 -12.77 8.82 26.28
N GLN A 598 -12.45 10.10 26.56
CA GLN A 598 -11.38 10.87 25.92
C GLN A 598 -11.47 11.02 24.38
N SER A 599 -12.62 11.41 23.82
CA SER A 599 -12.73 11.73 22.38
C SER A 599 -11.95 13.00 22.02
N LEU A 600 -11.15 12.93 20.95
CA LEU A 600 -10.50 14.10 20.32
C LEU A 600 -11.36 14.71 19.20
N LEU A 601 -12.28 13.91 18.64
CA LEU A 601 -13.28 14.35 17.68
C LEU A 601 -14.54 14.73 18.45
N VAL A 602 -14.63 16.01 18.82
CA VAL A 602 -15.73 16.56 19.61
C VAL A 602 -16.36 17.76 18.92
N ASP A 603 -17.63 17.98 19.21
CA ASP A 603 -18.36 19.16 18.78
C ASP A 603 -18.03 20.40 19.63
N GLU A 604 -18.70 21.51 19.33
CA GLU A 604 -18.56 22.79 20.03
C GLU A 604 -18.82 22.73 21.55
N ASN A 605 -19.57 21.73 22.03
CA ASN A 605 -19.86 21.52 23.45
C ASN A 605 -18.87 20.55 24.12
N GLY A 606 -17.91 20.02 23.37
CA GLY A 606 -16.98 19.00 23.84
C GLY A 606 -17.58 17.59 23.90
N GLU A 607 -18.73 17.37 23.26
CA GLU A 607 -19.36 16.05 23.16
C GLU A 607 -18.82 15.29 21.94
N GLY A 608 -18.56 13.99 22.08
CA GLY A 608 -18.09 13.15 20.96
C GLY A 608 -19.16 13.01 19.87
N TYR A 609 -18.72 12.91 18.61
CA TYR A 609 -19.64 12.65 17.51
C TYR A 609 -20.16 11.21 17.54
N SER A 610 -21.47 11.07 17.31
CA SER A 610 -22.14 9.80 17.09
C SER A 610 -22.98 9.92 15.83
N VAL A 611 -22.75 9.05 14.84
CA VAL A 611 -23.30 9.18 13.49
C VAL A 611 -24.16 7.96 13.13
N ALA A 612 -25.20 8.20 12.35
CA ALA A 612 -25.92 7.16 11.61
C ALA A 612 -25.87 7.45 10.11
N VAL A 613 -25.86 6.39 9.32
CA VAL A 613 -25.95 6.42 7.86
C VAL A 613 -27.09 5.53 7.39
N ALA A 614 -27.78 5.93 6.33
CA ALA A 614 -28.82 5.16 5.67
C ALA A 614 -28.54 5.04 4.16
N MET A 615 -28.49 3.81 3.67
CA MET A 615 -28.39 3.48 2.26
C MET A 615 -29.76 3.07 1.72
N ALA A 616 -30.27 3.83 0.75
CA ALA A 616 -31.59 3.67 0.15
C ALA A 616 -31.53 3.80 -1.37
N ALA A 617 -32.25 2.94 -2.09
CA ALA A 617 -32.46 3.09 -3.53
C ALA A 617 -33.87 3.63 -3.80
N GLU A 618 -34.08 4.33 -4.92
CA GLU A 618 -35.37 4.88 -5.34
C GLU A 618 -36.49 3.82 -5.26
N ASP A 619 -36.28 2.67 -5.91
CA ASP A 619 -37.22 1.55 -5.95
C ASP A 619 -37.11 0.58 -4.75
N ARG A 620 -36.22 0.89 -3.80
CA ARG A 620 -35.80 0.04 -2.67
C ARG A 620 -35.04 -1.21 -3.14
N PHE A 621 -34.30 -1.83 -2.22
CA PHE A 621 -33.60 -3.06 -2.53
C PHE A 621 -34.55 -4.25 -2.50
N ASP A 622 -34.61 -5.02 -3.59
CA ASP A 622 -35.40 -6.26 -3.65
C ASP A 622 -34.75 -7.38 -2.81
N TRP A 623 -33.43 -7.34 -2.69
CA TRP A 623 -32.59 -8.17 -1.84
C TRP A 623 -31.59 -7.29 -1.10
N ALA A 624 -31.45 -7.50 0.19
CA ALA A 624 -30.50 -6.77 1.02
C ALA A 624 -30.08 -7.60 2.25
N THR A 625 -28.86 -7.36 2.73
CA THR A 625 -28.31 -7.97 3.94
C THR A 625 -27.36 -7.02 4.66
N VAL A 626 -27.17 -7.26 5.95
CA VAL A 626 -26.07 -6.69 6.73
C VAL A 626 -25.09 -7.80 7.10
N GLY A 627 -23.80 -7.53 7.02
CA GLY A 627 -22.75 -8.51 7.28
C GLY A 627 -21.64 -7.97 8.17
N VAL A 628 -20.70 -8.85 8.49
CA VAL A 628 -19.47 -8.55 9.22
C VAL A 628 -18.32 -8.74 8.24
N ALA A 629 -17.46 -7.74 8.09
CA ALA A 629 -16.28 -7.84 7.25
C ALA A 629 -15.39 -9.02 7.68
N GLY A 630 -14.79 -9.74 6.73
CA GLY A 630 -14.02 -10.97 6.97
C GLY A 630 -14.82 -12.20 7.44
N GLY A 631 -16.11 -12.04 7.78
CA GLY A 631 -16.94 -13.13 8.29
C GLY A 631 -17.31 -14.17 7.23
N ASP A 632 -17.42 -15.44 7.63
CA ASP A 632 -17.69 -16.59 6.75
C ASP A 632 -18.87 -16.37 5.79
N ARG A 633 -19.90 -15.65 6.26
CA ARG A 633 -21.14 -15.43 5.51
C ARG A 633 -20.97 -14.44 4.35
N LEU A 634 -20.08 -13.46 4.48
CA LEU A 634 -19.74 -12.57 3.36
C LEU A 634 -18.65 -13.19 2.48
N ARG A 635 -17.79 -14.05 3.04
CA ARG A 635 -16.75 -14.75 2.27
C ARG A 635 -17.34 -15.46 1.05
N SER A 636 -18.43 -16.21 1.19
CA SER A 636 -19.08 -16.89 0.05
C SER A 636 -19.62 -15.96 -1.03
N LEU A 637 -19.96 -14.71 -0.69
CA LEU A 637 -20.42 -13.73 -1.67
C LEU A 637 -19.25 -13.19 -2.50
N PHE A 638 -18.14 -12.85 -1.84
CA PHE A 638 -16.97 -12.28 -2.50
C PHE A 638 -16.10 -13.35 -3.17
N ALA A 639 -15.91 -14.52 -2.55
CA ALA A 639 -15.11 -15.61 -3.13
C ALA A 639 -15.88 -16.40 -4.20
N ASP A 640 -17.11 -16.84 -3.89
CA ASP A 640 -17.85 -17.82 -4.72
C ASP A 640 -19.00 -17.22 -5.52
N GLY A 641 -19.24 -15.90 -5.41
CA GLY A 641 -20.42 -15.27 -5.98
C GLY A 641 -21.74 -15.84 -5.42
N THR A 642 -21.75 -16.51 -4.28
CA THR A 642 -22.94 -17.17 -3.75
C THR A 642 -23.68 -16.22 -2.81
N LEU A 643 -24.94 -15.91 -3.15
CA LEU A 643 -25.77 -15.05 -2.30
C LEU A 643 -26.03 -15.72 -0.95
N PRO A 644 -25.58 -15.12 0.18
CA PRO A 644 -25.81 -15.71 1.48
C PRO A 644 -27.27 -15.58 1.90
N GLU A 645 -27.68 -16.40 2.86
CA GLU A 645 -28.93 -16.14 3.58
C GLU A 645 -28.88 -14.72 4.17
N THR A 646 -29.94 -13.93 4.00
CA THR A 646 -29.93 -12.54 4.46
C THR A 646 -29.96 -12.43 5.98
N ARG A 647 -29.24 -11.46 6.53
CA ARG A 647 -29.27 -11.10 7.95
C ARG A 647 -29.93 -9.74 8.13
N SER A 648 -30.65 -9.57 9.24
CA SER A 648 -31.42 -8.36 9.55
C SER A 648 -30.70 -7.39 10.48
N SER A 649 -29.75 -7.88 11.29
CA SER A 649 -28.95 -7.04 12.19
C SER A 649 -27.57 -7.61 12.47
N VAL A 650 -26.59 -6.72 12.58
CA VAL A 650 -25.24 -6.95 13.13
C VAL A 650 -25.01 -5.92 14.23
N ASP A 651 -24.37 -6.31 15.34
CA ASP A 651 -24.17 -5.43 16.50
C ASP A 651 -22.70 -5.51 16.95
N VAL A 652 -22.01 -4.37 17.07
CA VAL A 652 -20.64 -4.22 17.61
C VAL A 652 -19.58 -4.96 16.79
N GLU A 653 -19.54 -4.67 15.49
CA GLU A 653 -18.63 -5.32 14.53
C GLU A 653 -18.21 -4.33 13.43
N ASN A 654 -17.29 -4.75 12.54
CA ASN A 654 -17.08 -4.06 11.26
C ASN A 654 -18.26 -4.36 10.32
N VAL A 655 -19.14 -3.38 10.10
CA VAL A 655 -20.43 -3.57 9.43
C VAL A 655 -20.32 -3.31 7.93
N VAL A 656 -20.82 -4.27 7.14
CA VAL A 656 -20.98 -4.11 5.68
C VAL A 656 -22.46 -4.15 5.34
N LEU A 657 -22.93 -3.15 4.59
CA LEU A 657 -24.30 -3.04 4.08
C LEU A 657 -24.31 -3.44 2.61
N ILE A 658 -25.14 -4.42 2.21
CA ILE A 658 -25.21 -4.89 0.81
C ILE A 658 -26.65 -4.90 0.33
N GLY A 659 -26.94 -4.14 -0.73
CA GLY A 659 -28.26 -4.05 -1.36
C GLY A 659 -28.20 -4.27 -2.87
N ARG A 660 -29.09 -5.10 -3.42
CA ARG A 660 -29.16 -5.33 -4.87
C ARG A 660 -29.97 -4.22 -5.55
N LEU A 661 -29.33 -3.50 -6.45
CA LEU A 661 -29.91 -2.42 -7.24
C LEU A 661 -30.81 -2.96 -8.34
N GLY A 662 -30.39 -4.03 -9.01
CA GLY A 662 -31.18 -4.66 -10.06
C GLY A 662 -30.59 -5.96 -10.57
N SER A 663 -31.34 -6.58 -11.48
CA SER A 663 -30.98 -7.82 -12.16
C SER A 663 -31.40 -7.76 -13.62
N GLY A 664 -30.48 -8.03 -14.54
CA GLY A 664 -30.79 -8.07 -15.97
C GLY A 664 -29.56 -7.89 -16.86
N ALA A 665 -29.79 -7.77 -18.17
CA ALA A 665 -28.78 -7.25 -19.11
C ALA A 665 -28.62 -5.72 -18.98
N THR A 666 -29.61 -5.04 -18.40
CA THR A 666 -29.57 -3.60 -18.11
C THR A 666 -30.09 -3.35 -16.71
N THR A 667 -29.47 -2.44 -15.95
CA THR A 667 -29.98 -1.95 -14.66
C THR A 667 -29.81 -0.44 -14.61
N GLU A 668 -30.88 0.29 -14.27
CA GLU A 668 -30.85 1.74 -14.06
C GLU A 668 -31.48 2.05 -12.70
N GLY A 669 -30.99 3.07 -12.00
CA GLY A 669 -31.64 3.55 -10.78
C GLY A 669 -30.82 4.56 -10.00
N THR A 670 -31.45 5.20 -9.02
CA THR A 670 -30.79 6.15 -8.12
C THR A 670 -30.59 5.56 -6.72
N LEU A 671 -29.41 5.77 -6.15
CA LEU A 671 -29.00 5.41 -4.79
C LEU A 671 -28.77 6.68 -3.97
N ALA A 672 -29.10 6.66 -2.69
CA ALA A 672 -28.74 7.72 -1.75
C ALA A 672 -28.12 7.16 -0.45
N LEU A 673 -27.13 7.89 0.07
CA LEU A 673 -26.56 7.75 1.41
C LEU A 673 -26.91 8.98 2.23
N GLY A 674 -27.86 8.87 3.15
CA GLY A 674 -28.23 9.95 4.07
C GLY A 674 -27.53 9.81 5.41
N PHE A 675 -27.16 10.93 6.04
CA PHE A 675 -26.42 10.99 7.29
C PHE A 675 -27.20 11.72 8.37
N ALA A 676 -26.97 11.35 9.64
CA ALA A 676 -27.53 12.09 10.76
C ALA A 676 -26.66 11.99 12.01
N ARG A 677 -26.68 13.05 12.82
CA ARG A 677 -26.04 13.08 14.13
C ARG A 677 -26.81 12.25 15.16
N SER A 678 -26.19 12.04 16.32
CA SER A 678 -26.76 11.32 17.46
C SER A 678 -27.17 9.87 17.15
N ALA A 679 -26.52 9.25 16.17
CA ALA A 679 -26.83 7.89 15.72
C ALA A 679 -28.33 7.66 15.41
N ASP A 680 -29.02 8.70 14.92
CA ASP A 680 -30.44 8.67 14.57
C ASP A 680 -30.65 8.08 13.16
N THR A 681 -30.93 6.77 13.10
CA THR A 681 -31.16 6.08 11.82
C THR A 681 -32.46 6.49 11.13
N ALA A 682 -33.43 7.08 11.85
CA ALA A 682 -34.67 7.56 11.25
C ALA A 682 -34.45 8.90 10.54
N ALA A 683 -33.66 9.79 11.15
CA ALA A 683 -33.23 11.03 10.51
C ALA A 683 -32.34 10.75 9.28
N ALA A 684 -31.34 9.88 9.41
CA ALA A 684 -30.46 9.52 8.28
C ALA A 684 -31.26 8.95 7.08
N LEU A 685 -32.26 8.11 7.35
CA LEU A 685 -33.16 7.61 6.30
C LEU A 685 -34.04 8.72 5.71
N GLY A 686 -34.46 9.69 6.52
CA GLY A 686 -35.19 10.87 6.08
C GLY A 686 -34.40 11.74 5.12
N GLU A 687 -33.11 11.98 5.40
CA GLU A 687 -32.20 12.70 4.49
C GLU A 687 -32.03 11.95 3.16
N ALA A 688 -31.83 10.62 3.21
CA ALA A 688 -31.71 9.79 2.01
C ALA A 688 -33.01 9.80 1.17
N ASP A 689 -34.17 9.60 1.81
CA ASP A 689 -35.47 9.61 1.12
C ASP A 689 -35.79 11.01 0.56
N GLY A 690 -35.45 12.08 1.28
CA GLY A 690 -35.65 13.46 0.82
C GLY A 690 -34.84 13.79 -0.42
N ALA A 691 -33.59 13.34 -0.48
CA ALA A 691 -32.73 13.48 -1.65
C ALA A 691 -33.24 12.64 -2.85
N LEU A 692 -33.69 11.40 -2.61
CA LEU A 692 -34.32 10.56 -3.65
C LEU A 692 -35.63 11.17 -4.18
N GLU A 693 -36.47 11.76 -3.33
CA GLU A 693 -37.72 12.41 -3.74
C GLU A 693 -37.50 13.62 -4.66
N ARG A 694 -36.35 14.30 -4.53
CA ARG A 694 -35.94 15.38 -5.45
C ARG A 694 -35.41 14.87 -6.78
N GLY A 695 -34.82 13.68 -6.78
CA GLY A 695 -34.18 13.04 -7.92
C GLY A 695 -32.77 13.57 -8.19
N PHE A 696 -31.93 12.70 -8.78
CA PHE A 696 -30.51 12.97 -9.04
C PHE A 696 -30.28 14.25 -9.84
N GLU A 697 -30.98 14.43 -10.97
CA GLU A 697 -30.80 15.60 -11.85
C GLU A 697 -31.02 16.93 -11.13
N THR A 698 -31.98 16.99 -10.20
CA THR A 698 -32.23 18.20 -9.41
C THR A 698 -31.09 18.44 -8.42
N ALA A 699 -30.68 17.40 -7.69
CA ALA A 699 -29.59 17.50 -6.71
C ALA A 699 -28.27 17.88 -7.40
N ARG A 700 -27.92 17.23 -8.53
CA ARG A 700 -26.75 17.54 -9.35
C ARG A 700 -26.78 18.98 -9.88
N ALA A 701 -27.91 19.44 -10.41
CA ALA A 701 -28.00 20.80 -10.95
C ALA A 701 -27.84 21.87 -9.86
N ASP A 702 -28.48 21.67 -8.70
CA ASP A 702 -28.35 22.60 -7.56
C ASP A 702 -26.92 22.54 -6.97
N TYR A 703 -26.31 21.35 -6.91
CA TYR A 703 -24.90 21.17 -6.52
C TYR A 703 -23.96 21.95 -7.45
N ALA A 704 -24.09 21.78 -8.76
CA ALA A 704 -23.26 22.49 -9.74
C ALA A 704 -23.48 24.00 -9.68
N ALA A 705 -24.70 24.46 -9.36
CA ALA A 705 -24.98 25.89 -9.18
C ALA A 705 -24.19 26.49 -8.01
N THR A 706 -23.98 25.75 -6.90
CA THR A 706 -23.14 26.25 -5.79
C THR A 706 -21.70 26.52 -6.23
N TRP A 707 -21.12 25.63 -7.05
CA TRP A 707 -19.78 25.81 -7.60
C TRP A 707 -19.70 26.92 -8.63
N ALA A 708 -20.70 27.01 -9.51
CA ALA A 708 -20.79 28.09 -10.49
C ALA A 708 -20.91 29.47 -9.82
N ASP A 709 -21.64 29.56 -8.70
CA ASP A 709 -21.73 30.79 -7.90
C ASP A 709 -20.37 31.14 -7.27
N PHE A 710 -19.69 30.17 -6.65
CA PHE A 710 -18.36 30.36 -6.09
C PHE A 710 -17.30 30.76 -7.14
N LEU A 711 -17.25 30.09 -8.29
CA LEU A 711 -16.33 30.42 -9.37
C LEU A 711 -16.69 31.71 -10.10
N GLY A 712 -17.97 32.11 -10.09
CA GLY A 712 -18.45 33.33 -10.74
C GLY A 712 -17.77 34.62 -10.26
N ASP A 713 -17.13 34.55 -9.09
CA ASP A 713 -16.38 35.65 -8.48
C ASP A 713 -14.89 35.70 -8.89
N SER A 714 -14.39 34.71 -9.65
CA SER A 714 -12.97 34.59 -10.03
C SER A 714 -12.75 34.64 -11.55
N ASP A 715 -11.92 35.58 -12.01
CA ASP A 715 -11.47 35.64 -13.41
C ASP A 715 -10.28 34.69 -13.64
N LEU A 716 -10.21 34.07 -14.83
CA LEU A 716 -9.07 33.24 -15.22
C LEU A 716 -7.86 34.11 -15.59
N PRO A 717 -6.64 33.77 -15.14
CA PRO A 717 -5.40 34.40 -15.62
C PRO A 717 -5.13 34.10 -17.10
N ASP A 718 -4.47 35.02 -17.81
CA ASP A 718 -4.10 34.92 -19.22
C ASP A 718 -3.21 33.70 -19.49
N SER A 719 -2.37 33.31 -18.52
CA SER A 719 -1.48 32.14 -18.56
C SER A 719 -2.23 30.81 -18.76
N VAL A 720 -3.49 30.72 -18.33
CA VAL A 720 -4.34 29.52 -18.46
C VAL A 720 -5.54 29.73 -19.38
N ALA A 721 -6.06 30.96 -19.52
CA ALA A 721 -7.28 31.24 -20.26
C ALA A 721 -7.23 30.87 -21.76
N GLY A 722 -6.02 30.80 -22.34
CA GLY A 722 -5.79 30.42 -23.73
C GLY A 722 -5.77 28.91 -24.01
N ASP A 723 -5.76 28.06 -22.98
CA ASP A 723 -5.69 26.60 -23.06
C ASP A 723 -6.77 25.97 -22.18
N GLU A 724 -7.72 25.26 -22.81
CA GLU A 724 -8.87 24.67 -22.13
C GLU A 724 -8.46 23.68 -21.02
N ALA A 725 -7.39 22.90 -21.22
CA ALA A 725 -6.92 21.96 -20.21
C ALA A 725 -6.34 22.67 -18.98
N LEU A 726 -5.57 23.75 -19.18
CA LEU A 726 -5.02 24.54 -18.09
C LEU A 726 -6.10 25.36 -17.37
N ALA A 727 -7.05 25.93 -18.10
CA ALA A 727 -8.20 26.62 -17.52
C ALA A 727 -9.03 25.69 -16.63
N ASN A 728 -9.23 24.44 -17.09
CA ASN A 728 -9.95 23.42 -16.35
C ASN A 728 -9.17 22.95 -15.12
N GLN A 729 -7.86 22.75 -15.23
CA GLN A 729 -6.99 22.45 -14.09
C GLN A 729 -7.01 23.58 -13.04
N TYR A 730 -6.98 24.84 -13.48
CA TYR A 730 -7.05 26.01 -12.60
C TYR A 730 -8.35 26.06 -11.80
N ARG A 731 -9.51 25.88 -12.46
CA ARG A 731 -10.80 25.81 -11.77
C ARG A 731 -10.86 24.65 -10.78
N SER A 732 -10.41 23.46 -11.18
CA SER A 732 -10.34 22.30 -10.30
C SER A 732 -9.45 22.55 -9.08
N ALA A 733 -8.30 23.21 -9.25
CA ALA A 733 -7.43 23.59 -8.13
C ALA A 733 -8.14 24.56 -7.17
N LEU A 734 -8.78 25.62 -7.67
CA LEU A 734 -9.50 26.59 -6.84
C LEU A 734 -10.69 25.98 -6.10
N MET A 735 -11.49 25.15 -6.79
CA MET A 735 -12.59 24.42 -6.16
C MET A 735 -12.08 23.43 -5.10
N CYS A 736 -10.96 22.76 -5.35
CA CYS A 736 -10.33 21.87 -4.37
C CYS A 736 -9.95 22.62 -3.09
N LEU A 737 -9.42 23.85 -3.18
CA LEU A 737 -9.08 24.67 -2.02
C LEU A 737 -10.31 25.01 -1.17
N MET A 738 -11.45 25.29 -1.81
CA MET A 738 -12.71 25.53 -1.09
C MET A 738 -13.27 24.25 -0.48
N ALA A 739 -13.17 23.13 -1.20
CA ALA A 739 -13.74 21.85 -0.77
C ALA A 739 -13.07 21.28 0.50
N VAL A 740 -11.83 21.68 0.80
CA VAL A 740 -11.10 21.26 2.02
C VAL A 740 -11.37 22.15 3.24
N GLU A 741 -12.17 23.21 3.11
CA GLU A 741 -12.62 24.02 4.24
C GLU A 741 -13.81 23.35 4.97
N ASP A 742 -13.81 23.41 6.30
CA ASP A 742 -14.92 22.96 7.14
C ASP A 742 -16.10 23.95 7.13
N LYS A 743 -17.33 23.42 7.16
CA LYS A 743 -18.57 24.22 7.17
C LYS A 743 -19.06 24.60 8.58
N THR A 744 -18.37 24.17 9.63
CA THR A 744 -18.69 24.52 11.04
C THR A 744 -17.68 25.50 11.60
N TYR A 745 -16.40 25.25 11.35
CA TYR A 745 -15.27 26.11 11.74
C TYR A 745 -14.75 26.81 10.48
N HIS A 746 -15.39 27.91 10.10
CA HIS A 746 -14.98 28.66 8.91
C HIS A 746 -13.52 29.11 9.01
N GLY A 747 -12.83 29.08 7.87
CA GLY A 747 -11.39 29.29 7.76
C GLY A 747 -10.54 28.06 8.09
N ALA A 748 -11.11 26.99 8.64
CA ALA A 748 -10.37 25.76 8.93
C ALA A 748 -10.27 24.89 7.66
N SER A 749 -9.21 25.08 6.88
CA SER A 749 -8.89 24.20 5.74
C SER A 749 -7.92 23.09 6.13
N ILE A 750 -8.29 21.84 5.88
CA ILE A 750 -7.39 20.69 6.10
C ILE A 750 -6.34 20.59 4.98
N ALA A 751 -5.16 20.01 5.29
CA ALA A 751 -4.09 19.85 4.30
C ALA A 751 -4.48 18.94 3.12
N SER A 752 -5.18 17.84 3.42
CA SER A 752 -5.71 16.93 2.40
C SER A 752 -6.85 16.08 2.97
N PRO A 753 -7.94 15.85 2.19
CA PRO A 753 -9.03 14.94 2.54
C PRO A 753 -8.60 13.48 2.27
N SER A 754 -7.44 13.05 2.76
CA SER A 754 -6.90 11.72 2.49
C SER A 754 -6.14 11.16 3.69
N VAL A 755 -5.94 9.83 3.66
CA VAL A 755 -5.04 9.13 4.56
C VAL A 755 -3.91 8.56 3.70
N PRO A 756 -2.72 9.21 3.66
CA PRO A 756 -1.57 8.70 2.91
C PRO A 756 -1.27 7.25 3.29
N TRP A 757 -1.11 6.39 2.29
CA TRP A 757 -0.92 4.94 2.43
C TRP A 757 -1.96 4.29 3.35
N GLY A 758 -3.22 4.72 3.22
CA GLY A 758 -4.29 4.32 4.13
C GLY A 758 -4.51 2.81 4.21
N GLU A 759 -4.19 2.05 3.15
CA GLU A 759 -4.21 0.59 3.17
C GLU A 759 -3.29 -0.02 4.24
N ALA A 760 -2.28 0.71 4.72
CA ALA A 760 -1.42 0.31 5.83
C ALA A 760 -1.83 0.89 7.20
N VAL A 761 -2.90 1.71 7.26
CA VAL A 761 -3.32 2.43 8.47
C VAL A 761 -4.63 1.85 9.00
N THR A 762 -4.57 1.20 10.16
CA THR A 762 -5.75 0.56 10.76
C THR A 762 -6.76 1.56 11.36
N ALA A 763 -8.05 1.36 11.05
CA ALA A 763 -9.18 2.18 11.50
C ALA A 763 -9.78 1.69 12.83
N ASP A 764 -8.94 1.44 13.84
CA ASP A 764 -9.31 0.79 15.11
C ASP A 764 -9.75 1.76 16.22
N ARG A 765 -9.57 3.08 16.06
CA ARG A 765 -9.82 4.07 17.12
C ARG A 765 -10.46 5.34 16.57
N SER A 766 -11.47 5.85 17.27
CA SER A 766 -12.04 7.17 16.95
C SER A 766 -11.05 8.29 17.27
N LYS A 767 -10.27 8.70 16.27
CA LYS A 767 -9.31 9.81 16.27
C LYS A 767 -9.18 10.40 14.86
N GLY A 768 -8.50 11.53 14.75
CA GLY A 768 -8.02 12.04 13.46
C GLY A 768 -6.94 11.13 12.86
N TYR A 769 -6.97 10.99 11.54
CA TYR A 769 -6.05 10.19 10.73
C TYR A 769 -5.53 10.99 9.54
N GLY A 770 -4.40 10.58 8.98
CA GLY A 770 -3.87 11.14 7.74
C GLY A 770 -3.65 12.65 7.82
N TYR A 771 -4.08 13.35 6.77
CA TYR A 771 -3.88 14.79 6.59
C TYR A 771 -5.15 15.61 6.90
N ASN A 772 -6.09 15.03 7.64
CA ASN A 772 -7.33 15.69 8.07
C ASN A 772 -7.11 16.62 9.29
N PHE A 773 -6.05 17.43 9.25
CA PHE A 773 -5.69 18.43 10.27
C PHE A 773 -5.39 19.77 9.61
N VAL A 774 -5.38 20.84 10.42
CA VAL A 774 -5.04 22.19 9.96
C VAL A 774 -3.62 22.53 10.38
N TRP A 775 -2.75 22.76 9.38
CA TRP A 775 -1.40 23.30 9.57
C TRP A 775 -1.40 24.79 9.21
N SER A 776 -0.77 25.63 10.03
CA SER A 776 -0.70 27.06 9.74
C SER A 776 0.10 27.36 8.46
N ARG A 777 1.14 26.57 8.15
CA ARG A 777 1.90 26.68 6.89
C ARG A 777 1.03 26.37 5.69
N ASP A 778 0.37 25.21 5.65
CA ASP A 778 -0.52 24.84 4.55
C ASP A 778 -1.65 25.86 4.38
N LEU A 779 -2.23 26.32 5.50
CA LEU A 779 -3.28 27.34 5.49
C LEU A 779 -2.81 28.69 4.96
N TYR A 780 -1.54 29.08 5.19
CA TYR A 780 -0.94 30.26 4.54
C TYR A 780 -0.89 30.11 3.01
N GLN A 781 -0.61 28.90 2.51
CA GLN A 781 -0.58 28.65 1.07
C GLN A 781 -1.99 28.79 0.48
N VAL A 782 -2.99 28.17 1.12
CA VAL A 782 -4.40 28.30 0.71
C VAL A 782 -4.86 29.77 0.78
N PHE A 783 -4.52 30.48 1.86
CA PHE A 783 -4.77 31.90 2.03
C PHE A 783 -4.20 32.72 0.88
N SER A 784 -2.94 32.50 0.51
CA SER A 784 -2.29 33.27 -0.56
C SER A 784 -2.98 33.09 -1.90
N ALA A 785 -3.55 31.91 -2.17
CA ALA A 785 -4.32 31.67 -3.38
C ALA A 785 -5.67 32.41 -3.37
N PHE A 786 -6.42 32.37 -2.25
CA PHE A 786 -7.68 33.10 -2.12
C PHE A 786 -7.49 34.62 -2.13
N GLU A 787 -6.43 35.10 -1.49
CA GLU A 787 -6.03 36.50 -1.54
C GLU A 787 -5.71 36.93 -2.98
N THR A 788 -4.94 36.12 -3.72
CA THR A 788 -4.59 36.36 -5.13
C THR A 788 -5.82 36.47 -6.04
N VAL A 789 -6.83 35.62 -5.85
CA VAL A 789 -8.07 35.67 -6.67
C VAL A 789 -9.09 36.68 -6.16
N GLY A 790 -8.79 37.40 -5.07
CA GLY A 790 -9.67 38.43 -4.50
C GLY A 790 -10.81 37.90 -3.62
N ALA A 791 -10.78 36.62 -3.24
CA ALA A 791 -11.72 35.99 -2.31
C ALA A 791 -11.38 36.35 -0.84
N LEU A 792 -11.36 37.66 -0.55
CA LEU A 792 -10.80 38.21 0.68
C LEU A 792 -11.56 37.82 1.95
N ASP A 793 -12.86 37.52 1.85
CA ASP A 793 -13.65 37.05 2.99
C ASP A 793 -13.22 35.66 3.46
N ILE A 794 -12.87 34.76 2.53
CA ILE A 794 -12.33 33.43 2.86
C ILE A 794 -10.93 33.59 3.46
N ALA A 795 -10.07 34.36 2.81
CA ALA A 795 -8.71 34.64 3.29
C ALA A 795 -8.71 35.24 4.71
N ARG A 796 -9.61 36.20 4.99
CA ARG A 796 -9.79 36.77 6.34
C ARG A 796 -10.16 35.70 7.36
N GLN A 797 -11.15 34.85 7.05
CA GLN A 797 -11.62 33.80 7.95
C GLN A 797 -10.52 32.77 8.27
N GLN A 798 -9.64 32.46 7.31
CA GLN A 798 -8.51 31.56 7.53
C GLN A 798 -7.49 32.12 8.55
N LEU A 799 -7.21 33.42 8.49
CA LEU A 799 -6.35 34.05 9.52
C LEU A 799 -7.06 34.16 10.87
N GLU A 800 -8.34 34.50 10.88
CA GLU A 800 -9.16 34.50 12.09
C GLU A 800 -9.15 33.12 12.77
N TYR A 801 -9.24 32.04 11.99
CA TYR A 801 -9.16 30.68 12.50
C TYR A 801 -7.83 30.41 13.22
N ILE A 802 -6.69 30.79 12.61
CA ILE A 802 -5.37 30.58 13.23
C ILE A 802 -5.30 31.30 14.57
N TYR A 803 -5.69 32.57 14.63
CA TYR A 803 -5.57 33.37 15.85
C TYR A 803 -6.59 33.01 16.93
N GLU A 804 -7.78 32.53 16.57
CA GLU A 804 -8.80 32.10 17.54
C GLU A 804 -8.55 30.69 18.06
N TYR A 805 -8.19 29.75 17.19
CA TYR A 805 -8.18 28.31 17.51
C TYR A 805 -6.79 27.70 17.67
N GLN A 806 -5.76 28.26 17.03
CA GLN A 806 -4.40 27.67 17.08
C GLN A 806 -3.44 28.44 17.98
N GLN A 807 -3.53 29.78 18.01
CA GLN A 807 -2.62 30.60 18.80
C GLN A 807 -2.90 30.48 20.30
N ASP A 808 -1.87 30.19 21.09
CA ASP A 808 -1.95 30.18 22.55
C ASP A 808 -1.75 31.59 23.17
N GLU A 809 -1.90 31.70 24.49
CA GLU A 809 -1.73 32.97 25.20
C GLU A 809 -0.30 33.55 25.16
N ASN A 810 0.70 32.73 24.83
CA ASN A 810 2.10 33.13 24.69
C ASN A 810 2.46 33.53 23.25
N GLY A 811 1.55 33.34 22.30
CA GLY A 811 1.76 33.59 20.88
C GLY A 811 2.31 32.40 20.09
N PHE A 812 2.44 31.24 20.73
CA PHE A 812 2.84 30.01 20.07
C PHE A 812 1.69 29.48 19.20
N ILE A 813 2.04 28.96 18.03
CA ILE A 813 1.12 28.26 17.14
C ILE A 813 1.70 26.84 16.97
N PRO A 814 0.95 25.78 17.32
CA PRO A 814 1.44 24.42 17.26
C PRO A 814 1.71 23.96 15.82
N GLN A 815 2.45 22.85 15.69
CA GLN A 815 2.64 22.14 14.43
C GLN A 815 1.31 21.95 13.67
N ASN A 816 0.28 21.38 14.32
CA ASN A 816 -1.06 21.29 13.74
C ASN A 816 -2.16 21.10 14.79
N THR A 817 -3.40 21.31 14.36
CA THR A 817 -4.58 21.10 15.19
C THR A 817 -5.64 20.24 14.50
N TYR A 818 -6.47 19.59 15.29
CA TYR A 818 -7.83 19.24 14.86
C TYR A 818 -8.58 20.51 14.43
N ILE A 819 -9.66 20.34 13.67
CA ILE A 819 -10.48 21.46 13.16
C ILE A 819 -11.03 22.36 14.28
N ASN A 820 -11.22 21.81 15.49
CA ASN A 820 -11.70 22.58 16.64
C ASN A 820 -10.56 23.28 17.44
N GLY A 821 -9.34 23.34 16.91
CA GLY A 821 -8.19 23.96 17.57
C GLY A 821 -7.44 23.07 18.57
N ILE A 822 -7.93 21.86 18.88
CA ILE A 822 -7.20 20.95 19.77
C ILE A 822 -5.86 20.57 19.13
N THR A 823 -4.75 20.79 19.83
CA THR A 823 -3.41 20.42 19.37
C THR A 823 -3.30 18.91 19.15
N ARG A 824 -2.85 18.52 17.94
CA ARG A 824 -2.56 17.11 17.63
C ARG A 824 -1.08 16.81 17.87
N TRP A 825 -0.20 17.51 17.18
CA TRP A 825 1.22 17.57 17.48
C TRP A 825 1.61 18.98 17.88
N GLY A 826 2.48 19.09 18.90
CA GLY A 826 2.94 20.35 19.47
C GLY A 826 4.38 20.69 19.14
N GLY A 827 4.90 20.20 18.00
CA GLY A 827 6.21 20.59 17.50
C GLY A 827 6.28 22.09 17.24
N GLU A 828 7.43 22.72 17.50
CA GLU A 828 7.66 24.13 17.20
C GLU A 828 8.24 24.26 15.80
N GLN A 829 7.48 24.95 14.95
CA GLN A 829 7.84 25.28 13.58
C GLN A 829 7.75 26.79 13.44
N MET A 830 8.90 27.45 13.34
CA MET A 830 8.97 28.92 13.38
C MET A 830 8.25 29.58 12.19
N ASP A 831 8.13 28.89 11.06
CA ASP A 831 7.35 29.30 9.90
C ASP A 831 5.84 29.32 10.18
N ASN A 832 5.29 28.30 10.87
CA ASN A 832 3.88 28.30 11.32
C ASN A 832 3.58 29.51 12.23
N VAL A 833 4.54 29.92 13.05
CA VAL A 833 4.36 31.09 13.93
C VAL A 833 4.47 32.39 13.15
N SER A 834 5.24 32.42 12.05
CA SER A 834 5.60 33.65 11.33
C SER A 834 4.64 34.02 10.20
N PHE A 835 4.15 33.05 9.42
CA PHE A 835 3.25 33.31 8.29
C PHE A 835 1.97 34.09 8.64
N PRO A 836 1.32 33.91 9.82
CA PRO A 836 0.14 34.71 10.18
C PRO A 836 0.39 36.22 10.22
N GLN A 837 1.62 36.67 10.46
CA GLN A 837 1.95 38.10 10.38
C GLN A 837 2.01 38.61 8.94
N VAL A 838 2.44 37.77 8.01
CA VAL A 838 2.40 38.06 6.56
C VAL A 838 0.96 38.13 6.08
N MET A 839 0.12 37.17 6.49
CA MET A 839 -1.32 37.15 6.19
C MET A 839 -2.02 38.43 6.68
N ALA A 840 -1.74 38.85 7.93
CA ALA A 840 -2.32 40.06 8.50
C ALA A 840 -1.92 41.32 7.70
N TYR A 841 -0.68 41.38 7.20
CA TYR A 841 -0.20 42.49 6.38
C TYR A 841 -0.86 42.49 4.99
N HIS A 842 -1.01 41.34 4.34
CA HIS A 842 -1.70 41.25 3.04
C HIS A 842 -3.16 41.71 3.15
N LEU A 843 -3.88 41.27 4.19
CA LEU A 843 -5.25 41.75 4.43
C LEU A 843 -5.30 43.27 4.63
N ALA A 844 -4.34 43.85 5.37
CA ALA A 844 -4.25 45.29 5.58
C ALA A 844 -3.97 46.05 4.26
N GLU A 845 -3.15 45.52 3.35
CA GLU A 845 -2.92 46.09 2.01
C GLU A 845 -4.20 46.14 1.17
N HIS A 846 -5.08 45.15 1.35
CA HIS A 846 -6.43 45.14 0.75
C HIS A 846 -7.45 45.98 1.53
N GLY A 847 -7.04 46.68 2.58
CA GLY A 847 -7.87 47.57 3.39
C GLY A 847 -8.71 46.87 4.47
N ILE A 848 -8.40 45.61 4.78
CA ILE A 848 -9.02 44.84 5.88
C ILE A 848 -8.11 44.96 7.11
N GLY A 849 -8.44 45.89 8.00
CA GLY A 849 -7.67 46.14 9.22
C GLY A 849 -8.17 45.33 10.43
N PHE A 850 -7.56 45.56 11.59
CA PHE A 850 -7.97 44.93 12.86
C PHE A 850 -9.43 45.26 13.27
N ASP A 851 -10.02 46.35 12.77
CA ASP A 851 -11.42 46.70 13.05
C ASP A 851 -12.41 45.88 12.21
N ASP A 852 -11.94 45.21 11.15
CA ASP A 852 -12.74 44.44 10.19
C ASP A 852 -12.60 42.92 10.39
N ALA A 853 -11.79 42.48 11.35
CA ALA A 853 -11.50 41.08 11.63
C ALA A 853 -11.83 40.68 13.09
N ALA A 854 -11.92 39.37 13.35
CA ALA A 854 -12.15 38.82 14.68
C ALA A 854 -10.89 38.78 15.58
N TYR A 855 -9.70 39.04 15.03
CA TYR A 855 -8.43 39.17 15.76
C TYR A 855 -8.00 40.64 15.86
N ASP A 856 -7.09 40.95 16.78
CA ASP A 856 -6.56 42.31 16.95
C ASP A 856 -5.02 42.37 16.91
N TYR A 857 -4.46 43.58 17.10
CA TYR A 857 -3.02 43.79 17.14
C TYR A 857 -2.31 42.94 18.22
N GLU A 858 -2.97 42.62 19.33
CA GLU A 858 -2.39 41.81 20.39
C GLU A 858 -2.09 40.38 19.90
N ASN A 859 -2.92 39.81 19.03
CA ASN A 859 -2.65 38.51 18.41
C ASN A 859 -1.36 38.54 17.57
N VAL A 860 -1.22 39.52 16.67
CA VAL A 860 0.01 39.73 15.86
C VAL A 860 1.22 39.96 16.77
N ARG A 861 1.06 40.79 17.81
CA ARG A 861 2.12 41.11 18.77
C ARG A 861 2.60 39.88 19.51
N ARG A 862 1.72 38.97 19.91
CA ARG A 862 2.09 37.75 20.65
C ARG A 862 2.96 36.83 19.81
N SER A 863 2.55 36.48 18.59
CA SER A 863 3.34 35.60 17.72
C SER A 863 4.65 36.26 17.26
N ALA A 864 4.64 37.55 16.90
CA ALA A 864 5.88 38.27 16.56
C ALA A 864 6.87 38.33 17.76
N ASN A 865 6.36 38.45 18.99
CA ASN A 865 7.21 38.34 20.19
C ASN A 865 7.71 36.92 20.44
N TYR A 866 6.91 35.90 20.11
CA TYR A 866 7.35 34.52 20.19
C TYR A 866 8.53 34.31 19.25
N VAL A 867 8.42 34.76 17.99
CA VAL A 867 9.49 34.74 16.99
C VAL A 867 10.73 35.48 17.49
N ALA A 868 10.57 36.71 17.96
CA ALA A 868 11.68 37.52 18.48
C ALA A 868 12.45 36.89 19.66
N ARG A 869 11.81 36.01 20.44
CA ARG A 869 12.42 35.37 21.62
C ARG A 869 13.13 34.06 21.27
N HIS A 870 12.54 33.25 20.39
CA HIS A 870 12.95 31.87 20.14
C HIS A 870 13.77 31.71 18.86
N GLY A 871 13.55 32.56 17.84
CA GLY A 871 14.29 32.54 16.58
C GLY A 871 15.76 32.95 16.70
N PRO A 872 16.58 32.70 15.67
CA PRO A 872 16.23 32.22 14.32
C PRO A 872 16.41 30.70 14.13
N ALA A 873 16.61 29.94 15.21
CA ALA A 873 16.63 28.48 15.13
C ALA A 873 15.21 27.95 15.32
N THR A 874 14.84 26.90 14.58
CA THR A 874 13.56 26.20 14.72
C THR A 874 13.75 24.81 15.31
N ALA A 875 12.76 24.31 16.05
CA ALA A 875 12.78 22.92 16.53
C ALA A 875 12.47 21.93 15.39
N GLN A 876 11.75 22.37 14.37
CA GLN A 876 11.44 21.63 13.14
C GLN A 876 11.37 22.62 11.97
N GLU A 877 12.01 22.30 10.85
CA GLU A 877 11.78 23.01 9.58
C GLU A 877 10.49 22.52 8.88
N ARG A 878 10.19 23.05 7.69
CA ARG A 878 8.89 22.84 7.00
C ARG A 878 8.53 21.37 6.71
N TRP A 879 9.51 20.47 6.69
CA TRP A 879 9.28 19.03 6.54
C TRP A 879 9.08 18.29 7.86
N GLU A 880 9.07 19.02 8.98
CA GLU A 880 8.70 18.56 10.31
C GLU A 880 9.69 17.56 10.95
N GLU A 881 10.93 17.54 10.47
CA GLU A 881 11.88 16.47 10.80
C GLU A 881 13.07 16.94 11.64
N GLU A 882 13.66 18.09 11.29
CA GLU A 882 14.99 18.46 11.78
C GLU A 882 14.99 19.81 12.51
N SER A 883 15.75 19.86 13.62
CA SER A 883 15.99 21.10 14.38
C SER A 883 17.27 21.81 13.95
N GLY A 884 17.30 23.15 14.03
CA GLY A 884 18.46 23.96 13.66
C GLY A 884 18.13 25.27 12.98
N TYR A 885 19.08 25.80 12.21
CA TYR A 885 18.96 27.02 11.42
C TYR A 885 18.66 26.62 9.98
N SER A 886 17.42 26.84 9.53
CA SER A 886 16.97 26.54 8.17
C SER A 886 16.79 27.84 7.39
N PRO A 887 17.35 27.98 6.17
CA PRO A 887 17.14 29.18 5.36
C PRO A 887 15.65 29.40 5.04
N SER A 888 14.86 28.32 4.90
CA SER A 888 13.41 28.39 4.67
C SER A 888 12.66 28.99 5.87
N SER A 889 12.86 28.44 7.08
CA SER A 889 12.20 28.95 8.29
C SER A 889 12.65 30.38 8.61
N ILE A 890 13.94 30.68 8.46
CA ILE A 890 14.48 32.02 8.70
C ILE A 890 13.89 33.04 7.72
N ALA A 891 13.64 32.65 6.47
CA ALA A 891 12.98 33.52 5.50
C ALA A 891 11.56 33.90 5.96
N ALA A 892 10.76 32.92 6.41
CA ALA A 892 9.42 33.17 6.95
C ALA A 892 9.47 34.05 8.20
N GLU A 893 10.44 33.82 9.10
CA GLU A 893 10.64 34.63 10.31
C GLU A 893 11.00 36.10 10.00
N ILE A 894 11.90 36.35 9.05
CA ILE A 894 12.24 37.71 8.60
C ILE A 894 11.01 38.38 8.00
N ALA A 895 10.32 37.72 7.08
CA ALA A 895 9.13 38.26 6.42
C ALA A 895 8.02 38.59 7.44
N GLY A 896 7.75 37.67 8.36
CA GLY A 896 6.76 37.85 9.43
C GLY A 896 7.08 39.03 10.34
N LEU A 897 8.35 39.18 10.77
CA LEU A 897 8.77 40.31 11.62
C LEU A 897 8.69 41.68 10.91
N VAL A 898 9.03 41.74 9.62
CA VAL A 898 8.91 42.99 8.84
C VAL A 898 7.45 43.36 8.62
N CYS A 899 6.60 42.40 8.29
CA CYS A 899 5.15 42.60 8.15
C CYS A 899 4.54 43.06 9.48
N ALA A 900 4.85 42.38 10.58
CA ALA A 900 4.42 42.78 11.93
C ALA A 900 4.94 44.17 12.32
N GLY A 901 6.19 44.50 11.97
CA GLY A 901 6.79 45.80 12.25
C GLY A 901 6.06 46.93 11.55
N THR A 902 5.66 46.72 10.30
CA THR A 902 4.85 47.66 9.52
C THR A 902 3.49 47.88 10.18
N LEU A 903 2.76 46.80 10.47
CA LEU A 903 1.47 46.87 11.17
C LEU A 903 1.58 47.55 12.55
N ALA A 904 2.70 47.35 13.26
CA ALA A 904 2.96 48.02 14.52
C ALA A 904 3.17 49.54 14.37
N VAL A 905 3.84 50.00 13.31
CA VAL A 905 3.96 51.45 13.03
C VAL A 905 2.58 52.04 12.80
N GLU A 906 1.76 51.40 11.98
CA GLU A 906 0.39 51.85 11.67
C GLU A 906 -0.51 51.89 12.91
N ALA A 907 -0.39 50.89 13.78
CA ALA A 907 -1.12 50.81 15.04
C ALA A 907 -0.53 51.72 16.16
N GLY A 908 0.60 52.41 15.91
CA GLY A 908 1.23 53.34 16.86
C GLY A 908 2.11 52.69 17.94
N HIS A 909 2.58 51.46 17.71
CA HIS A 909 3.42 50.65 18.58
C HIS A 909 4.90 50.65 18.14
N GLU A 910 5.51 51.85 18.02
CA GLU A 910 6.88 52.04 17.50
C GLU A 910 7.98 51.24 18.23
N ALA A 911 7.82 50.96 19.53
CA ALA A 911 8.79 50.16 20.28
C ALA A 911 8.85 48.71 19.77
N ASP A 912 7.69 48.17 19.37
CA ASP A 912 7.53 46.81 18.84
C ASP A 912 8.17 46.78 17.45
N ALA A 913 7.76 47.72 16.60
CA ALA A 913 8.25 47.86 15.23
C ALA A 913 9.77 47.91 15.16
N LEU A 914 10.41 48.77 15.96
CA LEU A 914 11.86 48.91 15.91
C LEU A 914 12.58 47.63 16.37
N VAL A 915 12.06 46.91 17.37
CA VAL A 915 12.66 45.64 17.79
C VAL A 915 12.56 44.60 16.68
N TRP A 916 11.39 44.46 16.05
CA TRP A 916 11.15 43.46 15.02
C TRP A 916 11.93 43.75 13.74
N PHE A 917 11.92 45.01 13.25
CA PHE A 917 12.76 45.40 12.11
C PHE A 917 14.25 45.15 12.38
N ALA A 918 14.74 45.43 13.58
CA ALA A 918 16.15 45.27 13.90
C ALA A 918 16.59 43.80 14.06
N LEU A 919 15.69 42.92 14.50
CA LEU A 919 15.93 41.49 14.49
C LEU A 919 15.92 40.95 13.05
N ALA A 920 14.93 41.33 12.24
CA ALA A 920 14.85 40.93 10.84
C ALA A 920 16.11 41.37 10.06
N ASP A 921 16.53 42.64 10.19
CA ASP A 921 17.77 43.14 9.58
C ASP A 921 19.02 42.39 10.06
N HIS A 922 19.07 42.01 11.34
CA HIS A 922 20.17 41.22 11.87
C HIS A 922 20.18 39.82 11.27
N TRP A 923 19.04 39.17 11.14
CA TRP A 923 18.92 37.83 10.58
C TRP A 923 19.21 37.81 9.07
N THR A 924 18.70 38.77 8.29
CA THR A 924 19.07 38.95 6.88
C THR A 924 20.58 39.06 6.68
N ASN A 925 21.29 39.75 7.59
CA ASN A 925 22.74 39.91 7.51
C ASN A 925 23.56 38.69 7.96
N ASN A 926 22.93 37.66 8.53
CA ASN A 926 23.63 36.51 9.11
C ASN A 926 23.13 35.15 8.57
N VAL A 927 22.06 35.11 7.78
CA VAL A 927 21.53 33.84 7.25
C VAL A 927 22.59 33.05 6.46
N ASP A 928 23.38 33.71 5.61
CA ASP A 928 24.53 33.08 4.92
C ASP A 928 25.52 32.47 5.92
N ALA A 929 25.92 33.23 6.94
CA ALA A 929 26.87 32.76 7.95
C ALA A 929 26.35 31.57 8.76
N TRP A 930 25.03 31.43 8.90
CA TRP A 930 24.41 30.33 9.65
C TRP A 930 24.08 29.12 8.80
N THR A 931 23.86 29.30 7.49
CA THR A 931 23.20 28.26 6.66
C THR A 931 23.90 27.97 5.34
N ALA A 932 24.82 28.82 4.88
CA ALA A 932 25.59 28.63 3.65
C ALA A 932 27.04 28.22 3.92
N THR A 933 27.46 27.07 3.39
CA THR A 933 28.84 26.61 3.53
C THR A 933 29.75 27.26 2.50
N GLU A 934 30.89 27.80 2.94
CA GLU A 934 31.95 28.35 2.10
C GLU A 934 32.95 27.29 1.62
N THR A 935 33.02 26.12 2.28
CA THR A 935 34.00 25.07 1.90
C THR A 935 33.40 23.86 1.21
N GLY A 936 32.11 23.60 1.39
CA GLY A 936 31.41 22.48 0.77
C GLY A 936 32.00 21.11 1.15
N THR A 937 31.88 20.14 0.26
CA THR A 937 32.39 18.77 0.43
C THR A 937 33.02 18.26 -0.87
N GLU A 938 33.47 17.00 -0.89
CA GLU A 938 33.91 16.37 -2.16
C GLU A 938 32.75 16.12 -3.14
N ARG A 939 31.49 16.17 -2.68
CA ARG A 939 30.29 15.95 -3.51
C ARG A 939 29.69 17.24 -4.04
N HIS A 940 29.78 18.31 -3.26
CA HIS A 940 29.19 19.63 -3.54
C HIS A 940 30.27 20.71 -3.37
N ASP A 941 30.76 21.26 -4.47
CA ASP A 941 31.90 22.19 -4.49
C ASP A 941 31.60 23.59 -5.09
N THR A 942 30.36 23.84 -5.51
CA THR A 942 29.89 25.15 -5.99
C THR A 942 29.59 26.06 -4.81
N THR A 943 30.64 26.62 -4.20
CA THR A 943 30.55 27.37 -2.94
C THR A 943 30.58 28.90 -3.13
N PRO A 944 29.94 29.68 -2.23
CA PRO A 944 29.09 29.20 -1.13
C PRO A 944 27.73 28.69 -1.61
N TYR A 945 27.14 27.73 -0.91
CA TYR A 945 25.76 27.24 -1.13
C TYR A 945 25.02 27.00 0.19
N PHE A 946 23.70 27.16 0.17
CA PHE A 946 22.82 26.89 1.31
C PHE A 946 22.65 25.38 1.54
N THR A 947 22.85 24.96 2.79
CA THR A 947 22.47 23.62 3.25
C THR A 947 20.98 23.58 3.61
N ARG A 948 20.35 22.39 3.67
CA ARG A 948 18.96 22.26 4.14
C ARG A 948 18.75 22.90 5.51
N ILE A 949 19.60 22.54 6.47
CA ILE A 949 19.53 22.97 7.86
C ILE A 949 20.84 22.70 8.58
N THR A 950 21.36 23.68 9.33
CA THR A 950 22.56 23.51 10.17
C THR A 950 22.17 23.32 11.63
N ARG A 951 22.89 22.47 12.36
CA ARG A 951 22.56 22.16 13.76
C ARG A 951 22.72 23.34 14.72
N ASP A 952 23.81 24.08 14.60
CA ASP A 952 24.22 25.10 15.56
C ASP A 952 24.52 26.47 14.90
N GLY A 953 24.16 26.64 13.63
CA GLY A 953 24.39 27.88 12.90
C GLY A 953 25.85 28.04 12.46
N ASP A 954 26.59 26.92 12.34
CA ASP A 954 27.93 26.87 11.76
C ASP A 954 27.95 25.85 10.62
N PRO A 955 27.70 26.27 9.36
CA PRO A 955 27.64 25.35 8.22
C PRO A 955 28.98 24.66 7.96
N GLU A 956 30.09 25.19 8.46
CA GLU A 956 31.42 24.61 8.32
C GLU A 956 31.72 23.49 9.32
N ALA A 957 30.89 23.34 10.36
CA ALA A 957 31.06 22.30 11.36
C ALA A 957 30.88 20.89 10.76
N GLY A 958 30.05 20.77 9.72
CA GLY A 958 29.80 19.53 8.99
C GLY A 958 29.26 18.42 9.90
N HIS A 959 28.27 18.75 10.75
CA HIS A 959 27.73 17.77 11.68
C HIS A 959 27.09 16.60 10.93
N LEU A 960 27.34 15.38 11.40
CA LEU A 960 26.66 14.20 10.87
C LEU A 960 25.22 14.15 11.39
N ARG A 961 24.27 13.97 10.47
CA ARG A 961 22.83 13.90 10.72
C ARG A 961 22.25 12.61 10.15
N THR A 962 21.56 11.85 10.99
CA THR A 962 20.76 10.71 10.55
C THR A 962 19.38 11.22 10.15
N LEU A 963 19.08 11.17 8.86
CA LEU A 963 17.83 11.71 8.33
C LEU A 963 16.63 10.87 8.79
N ALA A 964 15.46 11.51 8.87
CA ALA A 964 14.20 10.87 9.24
C ALA A 964 13.78 9.76 8.26
N ASN A 965 12.74 8.99 8.62
CA ASN A 965 12.11 7.98 7.76
C ASN A 965 13.07 6.88 7.27
N ASP A 966 14.00 6.46 8.15
CA ASP A 966 15.07 5.50 7.85
C ASP A 966 16.05 5.99 6.76
N GLY A 967 16.18 7.30 6.62
CA GLY A 967 17.15 7.93 5.73
C GLY A 967 18.62 7.71 6.17
N PRO A 968 19.58 7.96 5.28
CA PRO A 968 20.99 7.77 5.55
C PRO A 968 21.51 8.78 6.58
N THR A 969 22.70 8.50 7.12
CA THR A 969 23.46 9.50 7.88
C THR A 969 24.41 10.23 6.96
N LEU A 970 24.24 11.56 6.83
CA LEU A 970 25.02 12.44 5.95
C LEU A 970 25.69 13.57 6.75
N ASP A 971 26.76 14.15 6.22
CA ASP A 971 27.23 15.47 6.64
C ASP A 971 26.13 16.48 6.30
N GLU A 972 25.80 17.43 7.18
CA GLU A 972 24.72 18.39 6.94
C GLU A 972 24.96 19.27 5.69
N ARG A 973 26.23 19.42 5.26
CA ARG A 973 26.57 20.06 3.98
C ARG A 973 26.24 19.21 2.76
N ASP A 974 26.15 17.89 2.92
CA ASP A 974 25.73 16.95 1.87
C ASP A 974 24.19 16.81 1.80
N VAL A 975 23.42 17.58 2.57
CA VAL A 975 21.95 17.55 2.54
C VAL A 975 21.44 18.81 1.83
N ILE A 976 21.03 18.64 0.58
CA ILE A 976 20.60 19.69 -0.34
C ILE A 976 19.07 19.74 -0.39
N ASP A 977 18.49 20.93 -0.21
CA ASP A 977 17.05 21.21 -0.22
C ASP A 977 16.83 22.56 -0.93
N GLY A 978 15.73 22.68 -1.70
CA GLY A 978 15.37 23.91 -2.41
C GLY A 978 14.78 25.03 -1.54
N GLY A 979 14.60 24.83 -0.24
CA GLY A 979 13.89 25.73 0.66
C GLY A 979 14.54 27.10 0.86
N PHE A 980 15.80 27.29 0.46
CA PHE A 980 16.41 28.63 0.40
C PHE A 980 15.73 29.54 -0.63
N LEU A 981 14.98 29.00 -1.60
CA LEU A 981 14.21 29.79 -2.56
C LEU A 981 13.18 30.68 -1.87
N GLU A 982 12.74 30.35 -0.65
CA GLU A 982 11.89 31.21 0.19
C GLU A 982 12.54 32.58 0.48
N LEU A 983 13.88 32.67 0.53
CA LEU A 983 14.58 33.96 0.70
C LEU A 983 14.31 34.89 -0.49
N VAL A 984 14.21 34.34 -1.70
CA VAL A 984 13.91 35.11 -2.92
C VAL A 984 12.42 35.39 -3.02
N ARG A 985 11.60 34.33 -2.84
CA ARG A 985 10.13 34.39 -2.94
C ARG A 985 9.52 35.37 -1.94
N LEU A 986 10.04 35.45 -0.71
CA LEU A 986 9.58 36.41 0.29
C LEU A 986 10.24 37.80 0.17
N GLY A 987 11.01 38.05 -0.89
CA GLY A 987 11.54 39.38 -1.20
C GLY A 987 12.79 39.78 -0.41
N ILE A 988 13.48 38.84 0.23
CA ILE A 988 14.65 39.12 1.07
C ILE A 988 15.92 39.20 0.21
N TYR A 989 16.11 38.23 -0.69
CA TYR A 989 17.29 38.13 -1.57
C TYR A 989 16.91 38.43 -3.02
N PRO A 990 17.81 39.07 -3.80
CA PRO A 990 17.63 39.12 -5.24
C PRO A 990 17.87 37.74 -5.87
N ALA A 991 17.21 37.45 -6.99
CA ALA A 991 17.32 36.14 -7.65
C ALA A 991 18.72 35.86 -8.23
N ASP A 992 19.48 36.90 -8.55
CA ASP A 992 20.86 36.86 -9.04
C ASP A 992 21.92 36.94 -7.93
N ASP A 993 21.53 36.68 -6.67
CA ASP A 993 22.49 36.54 -5.58
C ASP A 993 23.41 35.33 -5.82
N GLY A 994 24.71 35.50 -5.63
CA GLY A 994 25.70 34.48 -5.96
C GLY A 994 25.57 33.20 -5.12
N THR A 995 25.16 33.30 -3.85
CA THR A 995 24.94 32.11 -3.00
C THR A 995 23.69 31.36 -3.47
N VAL A 996 22.64 32.08 -3.88
CA VAL A 996 21.41 31.51 -4.45
C VAL A 996 21.70 30.78 -5.76
N GLU A 997 22.38 31.42 -6.71
CA GLU A 997 22.74 30.81 -8.00
C GLU A 997 23.59 29.55 -7.83
N ASN A 998 24.58 29.59 -6.93
CA ASN A 998 25.40 28.42 -6.60
C ASN A 998 24.57 27.29 -5.99
N SER A 999 23.64 27.62 -5.09
CA SER A 999 22.76 26.63 -4.44
C SER A 999 21.82 25.97 -5.45
N LEU A 1000 21.40 26.68 -6.49
CA LEU A 1000 20.59 26.12 -7.57
C LEU A 1000 21.35 25.08 -8.39
N VAL A 1001 22.65 25.31 -8.63
CA VAL A 1001 23.50 24.28 -9.27
C VAL A 1001 23.49 23.01 -8.44
N GLU A 1002 23.71 23.12 -7.12
CA GLU A 1002 23.72 21.96 -6.23
C GLU A 1002 22.36 21.26 -6.15
N VAL A 1003 21.25 22.02 -6.13
CA VAL A 1003 19.87 21.47 -6.20
C VAL A 1003 19.64 20.71 -7.50
N ASP A 1004 19.93 21.34 -8.64
CA ASP A 1004 19.66 20.77 -9.96
C ASP A 1004 20.52 19.52 -10.23
N GLU A 1005 21.74 19.45 -9.70
CA GLU A 1005 22.60 18.27 -9.84
C GLU A 1005 22.20 17.11 -8.90
N THR A 1006 21.53 17.40 -7.78
CA THR A 1006 21.32 16.43 -6.70
C THR A 1006 19.90 15.88 -6.63
N ILE A 1007 18.89 16.75 -6.73
CA ILE A 1007 17.49 16.42 -6.39
C ILE A 1007 16.49 16.70 -7.52
N ARG A 1008 16.94 17.14 -8.69
CA ARG A 1008 16.10 17.32 -9.88
C ARG A 1008 15.94 16.03 -10.66
N VAL A 1009 14.75 15.83 -11.21
CA VAL A 1009 14.45 14.82 -12.23
C VAL A 1009 13.69 15.48 -13.37
N ASP A 1010 14.20 15.37 -14.60
CA ASP A 1010 13.50 15.92 -15.78
C ASP A 1010 12.17 15.20 -16.02
N ALA A 1011 11.11 15.96 -16.23
CA ALA A 1011 9.74 15.48 -16.43
C ALA A 1011 9.04 16.37 -17.47
N ASP A 1012 8.74 15.84 -18.66
CA ASP A 1012 8.22 16.63 -19.80
C ASP A 1012 6.92 17.38 -19.43
N PRO A 1013 6.85 18.72 -19.60
CA PRO A 1013 7.80 19.59 -20.32
C PRO A 1013 8.89 20.30 -19.50
N ALA A 1014 8.97 20.08 -18.18
CA ALA A 1014 9.95 20.73 -17.29
C ALA A 1014 10.70 19.71 -16.40
N ALA A 1015 10.56 19.81 -15.07
CA ALA A 1015 11.23 18.96 -14.10
C ALA A 1015 10.40 18.81 -12.81
N GLY A 1016 10.59 17.70 -12.10
CA GLY A 1016 10.18 17.48 -10.72
C GLY A 1016 11.37 17.47 -9.77
N PHE A 1017 11.13 17.70 -8.48
CA PHE A 1017 12.17 17.78 -7.47
C PHE A 1017 11.80 16.93 -6.24
N TYR A 1018 12.78 16.25 -5.64
CA TYR A 1018 12.63 15.73 -4.29
C TYR A 1018 12.69 16.87 -3.28
N ARG A 1019 12.20 16.64 -2.05
CA ARG A 1019 12.37 17.57 -0.94
C ARG A 1019 13.86 17.83 -0.66
N TYR A 1020 14.59 16.73 -0.45
CA TYR A 1020 16.04 16.71 -0.25
C TYR A 1020 16.62 15.32 -0.56
N ASN A 1021 17.93 15.21 -0.71
CA ASN A 1021 18.58 13.93 -1.02
C ASN A 1021 18.70 13.03 0.23
N GLY A 1022 18.39 11.74 0.06
CA GLY A 1022 18.32 10.79 1.18
C GLY A 1022 16.97 10.79 1.90
N ASP A 1023 15.98 11.49 1.36
CA ASP A 1023 14.61 11.44 1.85
C ASP A 1023 14.00 10.03 1.79
N GLY A 1024 13.46 9.56 2.92
CA GLY A 1024 12.80 8.27 3.09
C GLY A 1024 11.27 8.34 3.14
N TYR A 1025 10.66 9.54 3.00
CA TYR A 1025 9.21 9.73 3.10
C TYR A 1025 8.48 9.44 1.79
N GLY A 1026 8.35 8.15 1.46
CA GLY A 1026 7.63 7.69 0.28
C GLY A 1026 7.68 6.17 0.16
N GLU A 1027 7.08 5.60 -0.89
CA GLU A 1027 6.90 4.15 -1.06
C GLU A 1027 8.18 3.36 -0.79
N ARG A 1028 8.03 2.11 -0.35
CA ARG A 1028 9.14 1.26 0.09
C ARG A 1028 10.25 1.19 -0.96
N ALA A 1029 11.49 1.36 -0.47
CA ALA A 1029 12.69 1.36 -1.30
C ALA A 1029 13.31 -0.03 -1.47
N THR A 1030 13.01 -0.95 -0.55
CA THR A 1030 13.59 -2.31 -0.51
C THR A 1030 12.52 -3.33 -0.09
N GLY A 1031 12.78 -4.62 -0.38
CA GLY A 1031 11.76 -5.67 -0.21
C GLY A 1031 10.72 -5.57 -1.31
N GLU A 1032 9.48 -5.24 -0.94
CA GLU A 1032 8.38 -4.98 -1.87
C GLU A 1032 8.47 -3.53 -2.38
N VAL A 1033 9.31 -3.30 -3.38
CA VAL A 1033 9.53 -1.96 -3.95
C VAL A 1033 8.23 -1.40 -4.52
N GLY A 1034 7.90 -0.15 -4.15
CA GLY A 1034 6.65 0.50 -4.57
C GLY A 1034 5.47 0.26 -3.63
N ALA A 1035 5.62 -0.61 -2.63
CA ALA A 1035 4.59 -0.85 -1.63
C ALA A 1035 4.34 0.37 -0.74
N PRO A 1036 3.17 0.42 -0.06
CA PRO A 1036 2.81 1.49 0.85
C PRO A 1036 3.88 1.73 1.94
N TRP A 1037 4.18 3.00 2.19
CA TRP A 1037 5.15 3.39 3.22
C TRP A 1037 4.60 3.13 4.62
N THR A 1038 5.46 2.64 5.52
CA THR A 1038 5.16 2.58 6.96
C THR A 1038 6.40 2.92 7.76
N VAL A 1039 6.22 3.36 9.00
CA VAL A 1039 7.31 3.73 9.93
C VAL A 1039 8.29 2.57 10.20
N GLU A 1040 7.89 1.33 9.94
CA GLU A 1040 8.69 0.12 10.18
C GLU A 1040 9.59 -0.27 9.00
N HIS A 1041 9.37 0.33 7.82
CA HIS A 1041 10.06 -0.04 6.58
C HIS A 1041 10.86 1.13 6.01
N SER A 1042 11.96 0.80 5.32
CA SER A 1042 12.79 1.78 4.63
C SER A 1042 12.07 2.31 3.38
N GLY A 1043 11.73 3.59 3.41
CA GLY A 1043 11.05 4.28 2.32
C GLY A 1043 11.99 5.04 1.39
N LYS A 1044 11.40 5.70 0.39
CA LYS A 1044 12.10 6.65 -0.47
C LYS A 1044 11.15 7.76 -0.88
N GLY A 1045 11.49 8.99 -0.52
CA GLY A 1045 10.77 10.18 -0.98
C GLY A 1045 10.78 10.29 -2.50
N ARG A 1046 9.69 10.84 -3.05
CA ARG A 1046 9.45 10.97 -4.49
C ARG A 1046 9.46 12.43 -4.92
N LEU A 1047 9.03 12.71 -6.15
CA LEU A 1047 9.00 14.07 -6.67
C LEU A 1047 7.75 14.80 -6.16
N TRP A 1048 7.89 16.04 -5.73
CA TRP A 1048 6.78 16.85 -5.21
C TRP A 1048 6.36 17.88 -6.25
N PRO A 1049 5.14 17.81 -6.82
CA PRO A 1049 4.66 18.78 -7.81
C PRO A 1049 4.71 20.23 -7.33
N LEU A 1050 4.51 20.48 -6.04
CA LEU A 1050 4.60 21.83 -5.48
C LEU A 1050 6.01 22.43 -5.63
N LEU A 1051 7.07 21.62 -5.59
CA LEU A 1051 8.45 22.11 -5.73
C LEU A 1051 8.80 22.50 -7.16
N THR A 1052 8.13 21.90 -8.16
CA THR A 1052 8.15 22.40 -9.54
C THR A 1052 7.55 23.81 -9.61
N GLY A 1053 6.49 24.06 -8.84
CA GLY A 1053 5.89 25.38 -8.73
C GLY A 1053 6.75 26.40 -7.98
N GLU A 1054 7.35 26.03 -6.85
CA GLU A 1054 8.27 26.91 -6.11
C GLU A 1054 9.50 27.29 -6.95
N ARG A 1055 10.06 26.32 -7.69
CA ARG A 1055 11.14 26.56 -8.65
C ARG A 1055 10.70 27.56 -9.73
N ALA A 1056 9.47 27.42 -10.25
CA ALA A 1056 8.94 28.32 -11.27
C ALA A 1056 8.75 29.75 -10.76
N GLU A 1057 8.31 29.95 -9.51
CA GLU A 1057 8.22 31.28 -8.89
C GLU A 1057 9.60 31.95 -8.79
N TYR A 1058 10.65 31.20 -8.47
CA TYR A 1058 12.02 31.72 -8.59
C TYR A 1058 12.36 32.14 -10.02
N GLU A 1059 12.05 31.31 -11.01
CA GLU A 1059 12.37 31.54 -12.43
C GLU A 1059 11.60 32.74 -13.04
N LEU A 1060 10.55 33.24 -12.40
CA LEU A 1060 9.93 34.52 -12.79
C LEU A 1060 10.88 35.70 -12.57
N LEU A 1061 11.73 35.63 -11.54
CA LEU A 1061 12.70 36.67 -11.19
C LEU A 1061 14.12 36.36 -11.69
N GLY A 1062 14.44 35.07 -11.86
CA GLY A 1062 15.72 34.56 -12.34
C GLY A 1062 15.71 34.16 -13.83
N ASP A 1063 16.78 33.48 -14.26
CA ASP A 1063 16.89 32.83 -15.58
C ASP A 1063 17.84 31.62 -15.45
N ALA A 1064 17.50 30.69 -14.57
CA ALA A 1064 18.28 29.49 -14.25
C ALA A 1064 17.88 28.27 -15.10
N GLY A 1065 17.06 28.49 -16.15
CA GLY A 1065 16.94 27.58 -17.28
C GLY A 1065 15.66 26.73 -17.34
N LEU A 1066 14.71 26.92 -16.44
CA LEU A 1066 13.35 26.37 -16.55
C LEU A 1066 12.35 27.47 -16.92
N ASP A 1067 11.49 27.21 -17.90
CA ASP A 1067 10.42 28.12 -18.28
C ASP A 1067 9.24 27.99 -17.30
N PRO A 1068 8.80 29.07 -16.61
CA PRO A 1068 7.70 29.00 -15.65
C PRO A 1068 6.40 28.45 -16.24
N THR A 1069 6.12 28.70 -17.51
CA THR A 1069 4.91 28.18 -18.19
C THR A 1069 5.01 26.68 -18.41
N ASP A 1070 6.20 26.17 -18.73
CA ASP A 1070 6.41 24.72 -18.84
C ASP A 1070 6.35 24.04 -17.47
N CYS A 1071 6.81 24.69 -16.39
CA CYS A 1071 6.57 24.20 -15.03
C CYS A 1071 5.09 24.14 -14.68
N LEU A 1072 4.29 25.16 -15.00
CA LEU A 1072 2.83 25.15 -14.82
C LEU A 1072 2.19 23.99 -15.59
N ARG A 1073 2.62 23.74 -16.83
CA ARG A 1073 2.17 22.58 -17.63
C ARG A 1073 2.60 21.25 -17.03
N ALA A 1074 3.80 21.16 -16.46
CA ALA A 1074 4.28 19.96 -15.79
C ALA A 1074 3.42 19.65 -14.54
N MET A 1075 3.13 20.65 -13.71
CA MET A 1075 2.19 20.49 -12.59
C MET A 1075 0.82 19.99 -13.08
N ALA A 1076 0.25 20.58 -14.14
CA ALA A 1076 -1.02 20.11 -14.70
C ALA A 1076 -0.97 18.66 -15.21
N ARG A 1077 0.20 18.16 -15.66
CA ARG A 1077 0.38 16.78 -16.09
C ARG A 1077 0.56 15.80 -14.93
N PHE A 1078 1.06 16.26 -13.79
CA PHE A 1078 1.13 15.48 -12.57
C PHE A 1078 -0.24 15.27 -11.91
N ALA A 1079 -1.25 16.05 -12.30
CA ALA A 1079 -2.61 15.82 -11.88
C ALA A 1079 -3.19 14.56 -12.54
N ASN A 1080 -3.95 13.77 -11.78
CA ASN A 1080 -4.62 12.57 -12.31
C ASN A 1080 -5.83 12.93 -13.19
N SER A 1081 -6.57 11.93 -13.68
CA SER A 1081 -7.75 12.13 -14.53
C SER A 1081 -8.84 12.98 -13.86
N GLY A 1082 -8.89 12.97 -12.53
CA GLY A 1082 -9.75 13.84 -11.71
C GLY A 1082 -9.29 15.30 -11.60
N ARG A 1083 -8.16 15.66 -12.21
CA ARG A 1083 -7.50 16.98 -12.12
C ARG A 1083 -7.03 17.32 -10.70
N LEU A 1084 -6.76 16.31 -9.88
CA LEU A 1084 -6.27 16.48 -8.52
C LEU A 1084 -4.74 16.45 -8.49
N LEU A 1085 -4.13 17.46 -7.88
CA LEU A 1085 -2.68 17.57 -7.73
C LEU A 1085 -2.20 16.79 -6.50
N PRO A 1086 -1.31 15.79 -6.66
CA PRO A 1086 -0.83 14.97 -5.55
C PRO A 1086 0.29 15.66 -4.77
N GLU A 1087 0.56 15.16 -3.56
CA GLU A 1087 1.76 15.47 -2.80
C GLU A 1087 3.01 14.95 -3.51
N GLN A 1088 2.96 13.71 -3.97
CA GLN A 1088 4.09 12.98 -4.55
C GLN A 1088 3.70 12.34 -5.87
N VAL A 1089 4.63 12.35 -6.82
CA VAL A 1089 4.55 11.60 -8.07
C VAL A 1089 5.74 10.66 -8.26
N TRP A 1090 5.49 9.52 -8.91
CA TRP A 1090 6.47 8.47 -9.11
C TRP A 1090 7.62 8.90 -10.02
N ASP A 1091 8.85 8.51 -9.63
CA ASP A 1091 10.11 9.03 -10.18
C ASP A 1091 10.86 8.03 -11.08
N ARG A 1092 10.30 6.84 -11.34
CA ARG A 1092 10.98 5.75 -12.06
C ARG A 1092 10.24 5.39 -13.34
N GLN A 1093 11.02 5.12 -14.40
CA GLN A 1093 10.50 4.68 -15.71
C GLN A 1093 10.14 3.19 -15.77
N HIS A 1094 10.49 2.42 -14.74
CA HIS A 1094 10.23 0.98 -14.68
C HIS A 1094 9.06 0.75 -13.73
N GLU A 1095 8.09 -0.03 -14.21
CA GLU A 1095 6.96 -0.50 -13.44
C GLU A 1095 7.42 -1.33 -12.24
N THR A 1096 6.67 -1.25 -11.16
CA THR A 1096 6.84 -2.08 -9.97
C THR A 1096 5.70 -3.09 -9.88
N GLY A 1097 5.72 -3.99 -8.91
CA GLY A 1097 4.57 -4.87 -8.63
C GLY A 1097 3.29 -4.12 -8.22
N TYR A 1098 3.34 -2.79 -8.07
CA TYR A 1098 2.23 -1.90 -7.73
C TYR A 1098 1.84 -0.98 -8.89
N ASP A 1099 2.36 -1.22 -10.10
CA ASP A 1099 1.91 -0.55 -11.34
C ASP A 1099 1.95 0.99 -11.29
N TRP A 1100 3.01 1.56 -10.72
CA TRP A 1100 3.26 3.00 -10.72
C TRP A 1100 3.86 3.47 -12.05
N GLU A 1101 3.24 4.45 -12.70
CA GLU A 1101 3.74 5.09 -13.90
C GLU A 1101 4.55 6.36 -13.60
N PHE A 1102 5.57 6.66 -14.41
CA PHE A 1102 6.39 7.87 -14.22
C PHE A 1102 5.53 9.15 -14.28
N GLY A 1103 5.59 9.96 -13.23
CA GLY A 1103 4.80 11.20 -13.12
C GLY A 1103 3.36 11.01 -12.64
N GLU A 1104 2.92 9.77 -12.40
CA GLU A 1104 1.63 9.48 -11.76
C GLU A 1104 1.70 9.77 -10.27
N GLY A 1105 0.59 10.21 -9.67
CA GLY A 1105 0.47 10.36 -8.22
C GLY A 1105 0.71 9.04 -7.49
N THR A 1106 1.36 9.08 -6.33
CA THR A 1106 1.61 7.86 -5.54
C THR A 1106 0.54 7.63 -4.47
N GLY A 1107 0.72 6.62 -3.61
CA GLY A 1107 -0.17 6.35 -2.47
C GLY A 1107 -0.14 7.43 -1.37
N ALA A 1108 0.67 8.47 -1.54
CA ALA A 1108 0.72 9.66 -0.70
C ALA A 1108 -0.57 10.51 -0.82
N ALA A 1109 -0.59 11.69 -0.18
CA ALA A 1109 -1.80 12.52 -0.13
C ALA A 1109 -2.20 13.05 -1.52
N THR A 1110 -3.44 12.80 -1.95
CA THR A 1110 -4.05 13.43 -3.13
C THR A 1110 -5.50 13.77 -2.83
N PRO A 1111 -6.00 14.98 -3.14
CA PRO A 1111 -5.23 16.16 -3.54
C PRO A 1111 -4.42 16.69 -2.35
N LEU A 1112 -3.34 17.43 -2.61
CA LEU A 1112 -2.65 18.25 -1.62
C LEU A 1112 -3.07 19.72 -1.78
N ALA A 1113 -3.67 20.33 -0.75
CA ALA A 1113 -4.14 21.73 -0.80
C ALA A 1113 -2.99 22.71 -1.12
N TRP A 1114 -1.80 22.49 -0.56
CA TRP A 1114 -0.62 23.29 -0.88
C TRP A 1114 -0.24 23.21 -2.37
N ALA A 1115 -0.22 22.02 -2.98
CA ALA A 1115 0.08 21.90 -4.41
C ALA A 1115 -0.95 22.62 -5.29
N ALA A 1116 -2.24 22.55 -4.92
CA ALA A 1116 -3.30 23.30 -5.60
C ALA A 1116 -3.13 24.82 -5.45
N ALA A 1117 -2.80 25.30 -4.25
CA ALA A 1117 -2.52 26.71 -4.01
C ALA A 1117 -1.30 27.21 -4.80
N GLN A 1118 -0.24 26.42 -4.85
CA GLN A 1118 0.96 26.72 -5.64
C GLN A 1118 0.62 26.85 -7.14
N TYR A 1119 -0.24 25.97 -7.67
CA TYR A 1119 -0.68 26.03 -9.07
C TYR A 1119 -1.44 27.32 -9.37
N VAL A 1120 -2.42 27.66 -8.53
CA VAL A 1120 -3.23 28.89 -8.67
C VAL A 1120 -2.34 30.12 -8.63
N ARG A 1121 -1.42 30.19 -7.66
CA ARG A 1121 -0.53 31.33 -7.47
C ARG A 1121 0.48 31.49 -8.58
N LEU A 1122 1.09 30.38 -9.04
CA LEU A 1122 2.03 30.40 -10.17
C LEU A 1122 1.35 30.91 -11.45
N ALA A 1123 0.10 30.53 -11.71
CA ALA A 1123 -0.63 31.00 -12.89
C ALA A 1123 -0.75 32.54 -12.91
N HIS A 1124 -1.04 33.16 -11.77
CA HIS A 1124 -1.05 34.62 -11.62
C HIS A 1124 0.36 35.23 -11.64
N GLY A 1125 1.34 34.54 -11.05
CA GLY A 1125 2.74 34.94 -11.09
C GLY A 1125 3.31 35.03 -12.51
N ILE A 1126 2.94 34.09 -13.39
CA ILE A 1126 3.33 34.11 -14.81
C ILE A 1126 2.80 35.34 -15.54
N ASP A 1127 1.55 35.74 -15.27
CA ASP A 1127 0.94 36.93 -15.87
C ASP A 1127 1.58 38.21 -15.36
N ALA A 1128 1.88 38.27 -14.06
CA ALA A 1128 2.56 39.39 -13.42
C ALA A 1128 4.04 39.49 -13.83
N GLY A 1129 4.66 38.35 -14.15
CA GLY A 1129 6.11 38.23 -14.36
C GLY A 1129 6.94 38.21 -13.07
N GLU A 1130 6.27 38.04 -11.92
CA GLU A 1130 6.88 37.95 -10.58
C GLU A 1130 5.92 37.23 -9.62
N PRO A 1131 6.40 36.62 -8.51
CA PRO A 1131 5.53 36.00 -7.51
C PRO A 1131 4.62 37.04 -6.84
N VAL A 1132 3.31 36.90 -7.03
CA VAL A 1132 2.27 37.88 -6.66
C VAL A 1132 2.08 38.05 -5.15
N GLU A 1133 2.46 37.05 -4.37
CA GLU A 1133 2.37 37.02 -2.92
C GLU A 1133 3.64 37.50 -2.21
N THR A 1134 4.64 37.98 -2.95
CA THR A 1134 5.85 38.56 -2.33
C THR A 1134 5.43 39.76 -1.47
N PRO A 1135 5.69 39.79 -0.15
CA PRO A 1135 5.26 40.92 0.68
C PRO A 1135 6.01 42.20 0.29
N ALA A 1136 5.28 43.19 -0.20
CA ALA A 1136 5.87 44.38 -0.82
C ALA A 1136 6.83 45.14 0.12
N VAL A 1137 6.50 45.26 1.41
CA VAL A 1137 7.36 45.90 2.42
C VAL A 1137 8.67 45.16 2.66
N VAL A 1138 8.71 43.83 2.48
CA VAL A 1138 9.93 43.02 2.63
C VAL A 1138 10.83 43.25 1.42
N ALA A 1139 10.28 43.15 0.21
CA ALA A 1139 10.99 43.44 -1.03
C ALA A 1139 11.52 44.89 -1.09
N GLU A 1140 10.70 45.86 -0.69
CA GLU A 1140 11.11 47.26 -0.63
C GLU A 1140 12.27 47.45 0.36
N ARG A 1141 12.20 46.82 1.53
CA ARG A 1141 13.23 46.95 2.58
C ARG A 1141 14.57 46.36 2.16
N TYR A 1142 14.56 45.15 1.60
CA TYR A 1142 15.80 44.40 1.34
C TYR A 1142 16.28 44.51 -0.10
N ARG A 1143 15.43 44.18 -1.10
CA ARG A 1143 15.83 44.17 -2.51
C ARG A 1143 15.92 45.56 -3.13
N GLU A 1144 14.94 46.43 -2.89
CA GLU A 1144 14.91 47.73 -3.56
C GLU A 1144 15.78 48.78 -2.87
N ARG A 1145 15.76 48.78 -1.53
CA ARG A 1145 16.46 49.81 -0.75
C ARG A 1145 17.77 49.34 -0.15
N GLY A 1146 17.97 48.06 0.15
CA GLY A 1146 19.14 47.59 0.89
C GLY A 1146 19.26 48.24 2.27
N ILE A 1147 18.18 48.28 3.05
CA ILE A 1147 18.14 48.98 4.35
C ILE A 1147 19.06 48.33 5.39
N SER A 1148 19.19 47.00 5.34
CA SER A 1148 20.00 46.20 6.25
C SER A 1148 21.51 46.28 5.98
N GLU A 1149 21.95 46.96 4.92
CA GLU A 1149 23.38 47.10 4.60
C GLU A 1149 24.17 47.69 5.79
N PRO A 1150 25.28 47.05 6.23
CA PRO A 1150 25.97 47.41 7.46
C PRO A 1150 26.47 48.87 7.56
N ASP A 1151 26.66 49.57 6.43
CA ASP A 1151 27.09 50.97 6.40
C ASP A 1151 25.96 51.96 6.69
N ARG A 1152 24.70 51.51 6.65
CA ARG A 1152 23.49 52.28 6.97
C ARG A 1152 23.03 52.07 8.40
N SER A 1153 23.51 51.01 9.04
CA SER A 1153 23.17 50.62 10.40
C SER A 1153 23.86 51.52 11.45
N PRO A 1154 23.13 52.03 12.46
CA PRO A 1154 23.74 52.86 13.50
C PRO A 1154 24.60 52.02 14.43
N ALA A 1155 25.75 52.55 14.89
CA ALA A 1155 26.50 51.88 15.94
C ALA A 1155 25.67 51.82 17.24
N LEU A 1156 25.71 50.71 17.97
CA LEU A 1156 25.01 50.53 19.23
C LEU A 1156 25.91 49.84 20.25
N ARG A 1157 25.96 50.39 21.46
CA ARG A 1157 26.60 49.79 22.63
C ARG A 1157 25.64 49.84 23.80
N VAL A 1158 25.42 48.71 24.45
CA VAL A 1158 24.43 48.56 25.52
C VAL A 1158 25.10 48.08 26.81
N ASP A 1159 24.71 48.70 27.91
CA ASP A 1159 25.03 48.31 29.28
C ASP A 1159 23.72 48.13 30.07
N SER A 1160 23.66 47.14 30.95
CA SER A 1160 22.48 46.84 31.76
C SER A 1160 22.84 46.73 33.25
N GLN A 1161 21.92 47.21 34.11
CA GLN A 1161 22.09 47.16 35.56
C GLN A 1161 20.76 46.94 36.27
N PHE A 1162 20.66 45.90 37.09
CA PHE A 1162 19.53 45.72 38.01
C PHE A 1162 19.52 46.80 39.09
N ARG A 1163 18.38 47.48 39.27
CA ARG A 1163 18.13 48.43 40.37
C ARG A 1163 16.81 48.08 41.08
N GLY A 1164 16.87 47.12 41.98
CA GLY A 1164 15.68 46.61 42.67
C GLY A 1164 15.00 45.53 41.83
N ASP A 1165 13.71 45.71 41.56
CA ASP A 1165 12.86 44.94 40.66
C ASP A 1165 12.83 45.47 39.23
N GLN A 1166 13.57 46.55 38.94
CA GLN A 1166 13.65 47.14 37.61
C GLN A 1166 15.03 46.94 36.98
N LEU A 1167 15.05 46.80 35.66
CA LEU A 1167 16.25 46.81 34.84
C LEU A 1167 16.49 48.21 34.29
N VAL A 1168 17.65 48.78 34.55
CA VAL A 1168 18.12 49.99 33.87
C VAL A 1168 18.97 49.57 32.68
N VAL A 1169 18.57 49.99 31.49
CA VAL A 1169 19.30 49.76 30.24
C VAL A 1169 19.77 51.10 29.72
N SER A 1170 21.06 51.24 29.47
CA SER A 1170 21.70 52.48 29.03
C SER A 1170 22.81 52.20 28.03
N GLY A 1171 23.21 53.20 27.26
CA GLY A 1171 24.26 52.97 26.27
C GLY A 1171 24.57 54.16 25.39
N GLU A 1172 25.38 53.90 24.37
CA GLU A 1172 25.77 54.86 23.34
C GLU A 1172 25.29 54.36 21.97
N THR A 1173 24.80 55.26 21.11
CA THR A 1173 24.45 54.94 19.73
C THR A 1173 24.62 56.14 18.80
N THR A 1174 24.86 55.87 17.51
CA THR A 1174 24.78 56.90 16.45
C THR A 1174 23.37 57.06 15.88
N GLY A 1175 22.40 56.25 16.32
CA GLY A 1175 20.99 56.34 15.93
C GLY A 1175 20.24 57.49 16.63
N VAL A 1176 19.00 57.72 16.20
CA VAL A 1176 18.12 58.79 16.72
C VAL A 1176 16.99 58.27 17.62
N ARG A 1177 16.71 56.96 17.58
CA ARG A 1177 15.74 56.25 18.41
C ARG A 1177 16.31 54.94 18.91
N VAL A 1178 15.94 54.56 20.13
CA VAL A 1178 16.28 53.27 20.73
C VAL A 1178 15.02 52.64 21.34
N ALA A 1179 14.67 51.45 20.90
CA ALA A 1179 13.68 50.59 21.53
C ALA A 1179 14.35 49.56 22.43
N ILE A 1180 13.76 49.31 23.59
CA ILE A 1180 14.23 48.33 24.56
C ILE A 1180 13.03 47.46 24.92
N ALA A 1181 13.20 46.14 24.81
CA ALA A 1181 12.19 45.16 25.15
C ALA A 1181 12.74 44.15 26.17
N THR A 1182 11.96 43.93 27.23
CA THR A 1182 12.06 42.77 28.12
C THR A 1182 10.86 41.85 27.85
N PRO A 1183 10.80 40.66 28.46
CA PRO A 1183 9.69 39.74 28.25
C PRO A 1183 8.34 40.26 28.75
N VAL A 1184 8.33 41.29 29.61
CA VAL A 1184 7.11 41.83 30.23
C VAL A 1184 6.89 43.32 29.98
N ASP A 1185 7.90 44.06 29.51
CA ASP A 1185 7.83 45.50 29.34
C ASP A 1185 8.62 45.96 28.10
N ARG A 1186 8.25 47.11 27.54
CA ARG A 1186 8.88 47.66 26.35
C ARG A 1186 8.77 49.18 26.31
N THR A 1187 9.79 49.83 25.79
CA THR A 1187 9.82 51.28 25.69
C THR A 1187 10.67 51.75 24.52
N ILE A 1188 10.35 52.93 24.00
CA ILE A 1188 11.15 53.61 22.99
C ILE A 1188 11.58 54.98 23.51
N VAL A 1189 12.85 55.33 23.32
CA VAL A 1189 13.45 56.58 23.79
C VAL A 1189 14.21 57.29 22.67
N GLY A 1190 14.21 58.62 22.70
CA GLY A 1190 15.08 59.42 21.86
C GLY A 1190 16.52 59.44 22.41
N VAL A 1191 17.48 59.57 21.50
CA VAL A 1191 18.92 59.63 21.84
C VAL A 1191 19.34 61.09 22.03
N ALA A 1192 20.04 61.39 23.14
CA ALA A 1192 20.52 62.72 23.47
C ALA A 1192 22.04 62.71 23.62
N ASP A 1193 22.75 63.56 22.87
CA ASP A 1193 24.22 63.63 22.83
C ASP A 1193 24.90 62.26 22.57
N GLY A 1194 24.21 61.35 21.87
CA GLY A 1194 24.68 59.99 21.56
C GLY A 1194 24.42 58.96 22.66
N GLU A 1195 23.75 59.33 23.75
CA GLU A 1195 23.46 58.48 24.90
C GLU A 1195 21.95 58.20 25.04
N PHE A 1196 21.61 57.04 25.61
CA PHE A 1196 20.24 56.68 26.00
C PHE A 1196 20.21 56.00 27.38
N GLU A 1197 19.09 56.14 28.10
CA GLU A 1197 18.80 55.40 29.34
C GLU A 1197 17.28 55.18 29.43
N ALA A 1198 16.85 53.96 29.76
CA ALA A 1198 15.48 53.66 30.12
C ALA A 1198 15.41 52.68 31.30
N ARG A 1199 14.23 52.62 31.92
CA ARG A 1199 13.94 51.68 33.02
C ARG A 1199 12.76 50.84 32.60
N LEU A 1200 12.93 49.53 32.72
CA LEU A 1200 11.91 48.55 32.36
C LEU A 1200 11.68 47.59 33.51
N ASP A 1201 10.47 47.07 33.58
CA ASP A 1201 10.14 45.98 34.48
C ASP A 1201 10.72 44.65 33.96
N ILE A 1202 11.09 43.76 34.89
CA ILE A 1202 11.64 42.44 34.59
C ILE A 1202 11.18 41.43 35.66
N GLU A 1203 10.78 40.24 35.23
CA GLU A 1203 10.31 39.18 36.13
C GLU A 1203 11.41 38.17 36.47
N ARG A 1204 11.20 37.39 37.54
CA ARG A 1204 12.16 36.36 37.96
C ARG A 1204 12.14 35.19 36.99
N GLY A 1205 13.29 34.92 36.36
CA GLY A 1205 13.45 33.83 35.39
C GLY A 1205 13.58 34.34 33.96
N GLU A 1206 13.10 35.57 33.71
CA GLU A 1206 13.23 36.28 32.45
C GLU A 1206 14.57 36.99 32.37
N ASN A 1207 15.44 36.56 31.45
CA ASN A 1207 16.82 37.05 31.38
C ASN A 1207 17.18 37.64 30.00
N GLN A 1208 16.25 37.65 29.02
CA GLN A 1208 16.52 38.17 27.69
C GLN A 1208 16.13 39.65 27.60
N VAL A 1209 17.00 40.48 27.04
CA VAL A 1209 16.74 41.90 26.80
C VAL A 1209 17.18 42.23 25.39
N ILE A 1210 16.28 42.81 24.60
CA ILE A 1210 16.54 43.18 23.21
C ILE A 1210 16.58 44.70 23.14
N VAL A 1211 17.66 45.25 22.60
CA VAL A 1211 17.84 46.68 22.41
C VAL A 1211 18.10 46.95 20.94
N ALA A 1212 17.23 47.74 20.33
CA ALA A 1212 17.26 48.08 18.91
C ALA A 1212 17.43 49.59 18.73
N ALA A 1213 18.29 50.00 17.80
CA ALA A 1213 18.52 51.41 17.46
C ALA A 1213 18.20 51.67 15.98
N ALA A 1214 17.58 52.82 15.69
CA ALA A 1214 17.27 53.26 14.33
C ALA A 1214 18.10 54.49 13.94
N ALA A 1215 18.58 54.51 12.70
CA ALA A 1215 19.30 55.64 12.13
C ALA A 1215 18.41 56.85 11.79
N ASP A 1216 17.09 56.64 11.60
CA ASP A 1216 16.11 57.67 11.25
C ASP A 1216 14.87 57.60 12.18
N GLU A 1217 14.04 58.64 12.17
CA GLU A 1217 12.75 58.66 12.88
C GLU A 1217 11.67 57.87 12.11
N ASP A 1218 11.77 57.81 10.78
CA ASP A 1218 10.95 56.91 9.95
C ASP A 1218 11.49 55.48 10.06
N LEU A 1219 10.88 54.66 10.94
CA LEU A 1219 11.36 53.32 11.28
C LEU A 1219 11.33 52.35 10.10
N GLU A 1220 10.35 52.48 9.20
CA GLU A 1220 10.22 51.62 8.01
C GLU A 1220 11.38 51.86 7.03
N ARG A 1221 11.95 53.07 7.04
CA ARG A 1221 13.08 53.48 6.19
C ARG A 1221 14.43 53.54 6.90
N ALA A 1222 14.45 53.29 8.21
CA ALA A 1222 15.67 53.38 9.00
C ALA A 1222 16.50 52.10 8.84
N GLY A 1223 17.81 52.27 8.61
CA GLY A 1223 18.79 51.23 8.93
C GLY A 1223 18.81 51.03 10.45
N THR A 1224 18.93 49.78 10.88
CA THR A 1224 18.78 49.42 12.28
C THR A 1224 19.95 48.60 12.82
N THR A 1225 20.05 48.49 14.14
CA THR A 1225 21.02 47.61 14.81
C THR A 1225 20.41 47.08 16.09
N VAL A 1226 20.58 45.79 16.34
CA VAL A 1226 20.07 45.11 17.54
C VAL A 1226 21.21 44.58 18.40
N THR A 1227 20.98 44.52 19.71
CA THR A 1227 21.82 43.81 20.68
C THR A 1227 20.92 43.05 21.63
N THR A 1228 21.13 41.73 21.70
CA THR A 1228 20.43 40.84 22.62
C THR A 1228 21.34 40.49 23.79
N LEU A 1229 20.89 40.79 25.01
CA LEU A 1229 21.59 40.46 26.24
C LEU A 1229 20.89 39.29 26.93
N ARG A 1230 21.67 38.33 27.44
CA ARG A 1230 21.23 37.32 28.41
C ARG A 1230 21.82 37.68 29.77
N LEU A 1231 20.97 38.09 30.72
CA LEU A 1231 21.33 38.65 32.03
C LEU A 1231 21.65 37.59 33.10
#